data_AF-A0A7S0B617-F1
#
_entry.id   AF-A0A7S0B617-F1
#
_cell.length_a   1.000
_cell.length_b   1.000
_cell.length_c   1.000
_cell.angle_alpha   90.00
_cell.angle_beta   90.00
_cell.angle_gamma   90.00
#
_symmetry.space_group_name_H-M   'P 1'
#
loop_
_entity.id
_entity.type
_entity.pdbx_description
1 polymer ?
#
loop_
_entity_poly.entity_id
_entity_poly.type
_entity_poly.pdbx_seq_one_letter_code
_entity_poly.pdbx_strand_id
1 'polypeptide(L)'
;RPAVPTCVSLVLVSDAGVLGDVELEPESAVAEVFERAEQMLGRPLQALIGPGGRCLDRDAVIRLSGLRSGDDVLAVPVPQVRIYATGVAFAGIRPDGAIVTWGDAGGGGSCSSTVRGQLTGDLVRISCNERAFAALKHTGSVVTWGDPRCGGDTGSAGEQLVSDVRLIRSTASAFAALKGSGAIVTWGAAGGDSSPVRWQVAYDVQQVYATKSAFAAIKGDGSVVTWGEEDNGGDSSGVQEDLMADVLRIFSTDAAFAAIKHSGALVTWGNAATGGNSSDVEEHLLGEVELVCSTATAFSALKVQGSVVTWGNGPSGGDSSAVRGQLMGSVRCIYSTQGAFAALKADGSVVTWGYPNYGGSADSLREVGIEKKLSLKPIPEEFRASLVAVSVREQLAGGVEHIVSSAAAFAAVKRDGSVVAWGDSTSGGDCSRVQKDLTAGVRQIFSSHHAFAALMRNGSVVTWGGQHYGGDSRSVQRQLAHDVEYIYSTHYAFAGVKTGGDIVAWGHEGKGGGRVPSAVPSPSVSPSSTSVTQRQPKSAWVPMQHALSPSQQSPGASLPPRHLKPAEAAAGTPRHTLQRCSKGAASSRSLDRSEPAAVPRSSSEHALTLPRLKPDPAKPDASKASPLHSERAPAKPGRSPSSSSLPPRKPHKQAEPSNNDAFWASVEASLVKEQPSRTSPGPVHRLTSSSLGRKASRQR
;
A
#
# COMPACT_ATOMS: atom_id res chain seq x y z
N ARG A 1 -53.20 26.21 -27.25
CA ARG A 1 -51.84 26.16 -26.66
C ARG A 1 -51.47 24.69 -26.58
N PRO A 2 -50.30 24.23 -27.08
CA PRO A 2 -49.80 22.91 -26.71
C PRO A 2 -49.52 22.87 -25.20
N ALA A 3 -49.52 21.69 -24.61
CA ALA A 3 -49.18 21.52 -23.19
C ALA A 3 -47.70 21.90 -22.95
N VAL A 4 -47.42 22.47 -21.78
CA VAL A 4 -46.04 22.57 -21.26
C VAL A 4 -45.60 21.13 -20.93
N PRO A 5 -44.36 20.71 -21.25
CA PRO A 5 -43.87 19.40 -20.83
C PRO A 5 -43.91 19.29 -19.31
N THR A 6 -44.53 18.23 -18.79
CA THR A 6 -44.79 18.05 -17.36
C THR A 6 -43.51 17.82 -16.57
N CYS A 7 -42.56 17.06 -17.12
CA CYS A 7 -41.24 16.85 -16.55
C CYS A 7 -40.16 17.13 -17.60
N VAL A 8 -38.93 17.38 -17.12
CA VAL A 8 -37.69 17.36 -17.89
C VAL A 8 -36.90 16.14 -17.42
N SER A 9 -36.69 15.16 -18.29
CA SER A 9 -35.82 14.00 -18.04
C SER A 9 -34.41 14.28 -18.56
N LEU A 10 -33.40 14.19 -17.71
CA LEU A 10 -32.00 14.49 -18.01
C LEU A 10 -31.15 13.22 -17.87
N VAL A 11 -30.23 13.00 -18.80
CA VAL A 11 -29.27 11.89 -18.70
C VAL A 11 -28.03 12.40 -17.95
N LEU A 12 -27.77 11.89 -16.75
CA LEU A 12 -26.54 12.23 -16.03
C LEU A 12 -25.38 11.37 -16.53
N VAL A 13 -24.29 12.02 -16.92
CA VAL A 13 -23.07 11.37 -17.45
C VAL A 13 -21.86 11.81 -16.62
N SER A 14 -20.84 10.96 -16.50
CA SER A 14 -19.60 11.24 -15.77
C SER A 14 -18.36 10.83 -16.58
N ASP A 15 -17.18 11.10 -16.02
CA ASP A 15 -15.89 10.59 -16.53
C ASP A 15 -15.82 9.05 -16.58
N ALA A 16 -16.64 8.36 -15.77
CA ALA A 16 -16.77 6.91 -15.73
C ALA A 16 -17.91 6.35 -16.62
N GLY A 17 -18.70 7.20 -17.28
CA GLY A 17 -19.87 6.81 -18.08
C GLY A 17 -21.21 7.33 -17.54
N VAL A 18 -22.32 6.82 -18.09
CA VAL A 18 -23.69 7.20 -17.72
C VAL A 18 -24.00 6.79 -16.28
N LEU A 19 -24.48 7.73 -15.48
CA LEU A 19 -24.91 7.53 -14.10
C LEU A 19 -26.38 7.06 -14.04
N GLY A 20 -27.22 7.63 -14.90
CA GLY A 20 -28.64 7.30 -15.02
C GLY A 20 -29.51 8.54 -15.27
N ASP A 21 -30.81 8.30 -15.42
CA ASP A 21 -31.78 9.35 -15.77
C ASP A 21 -32.37 10.03 -14.52
N VAL A 22 -32.63 11.34 -14.61
CA VAL A 22 -33.25 12.14 -13.55
C VAL A 22 -34.41 12.96 -14.12
N GLU A 23 -35.62 12.72 -13.62
CA GLU A 23 -36.82 13.49 -13.97
C GLU A 23 -37.07 14.61 -12.95
N LEU A 24 -37.30 15.84 -13.44
CA LEU A 24 -37.56 17.03 -12.62
C LEU A 24 -38.71 17.87 -13.18
N GLU A 25 -39.39 18.60 -12.30
CA GLU A 25 -40.37 19.63 -12.71
C GLU A 25 -39.65 20.83 -13.38
N PRO A 26 -40.22 21.49 -14.40
CA PRO A 26 -39.58 22.64 -15.06
C PRO A 26 -39.29 23.85 -14.14
N GLU A 27 -39.93 23.91 -12.97
CA GLU A 27 -39.74 24.93 -11.94
C GLU A 27 -38.73 24.51 -10.84
N SER A 28 -38.20 23.27 -10.85
CA SER A 28 -37.15 22.84 -9.92
C SER A 28 -35.88 23.70 -10.06
N ALA A 29 -35.09 23.77 -8.99
CA ALA A 29 -33.76 24.36 -9.03
C ALA A 29 -32.74 23.38 -9.62
N VAL A 30 -31.74 23.89 -10.34
CA VAL A 30 -30.57 23.12 -10.81
C VAL A 30 -29.82 22.49 -9.63
N ALA A 31 -29.88 23.08 -8.43
CA ALA A 31 -29.43 22.49 -7.18
C ALA A 31 -29.94 21.05 -6.95
N GLU A 32 -31.17 20.71 -7.36
CA GLU A 32 -31.66 19.33 -7.23
C GLU A 32 -30.94 18.38 -8.20
N VAL A 33 -30.61 18.82 -9.42
CA VAL A 33 -29.77 18.04 -10.36
C VAL A 33 -28.40 17.77 -9.74
N PHE A 34 -27.82 18.77 -9.08
CA PHE A 34 -26.57 18.59 -8.34
C PHE A 34 -26.75 17.54 -7.24
N GLU A 35 -27.76 17.67 -6.38
CA GLU A 35 -27.99 16.72 -5.27
C GLU A 35 -28.24 15.28 -5.75
N ARG A 36 -29.00 15.07 -6.83
CA ARG A 36 -29.19 13.72 -7.42
C ARG A 36 -27.88 13.18 -7.99
N ALA A 37 -27.12 13.98 -8.72
CA ALA A 37 -25.84 13.57 -9.29
C ALA A 37 -24.79 13.29 -8.20
N GLU A 38 -24.73 14.11 -7.15
CA GLU A 38 -23.88 13.94 -5.97
C GLU A 38 -24.26 12.65 -5.21
N GLN A 39 -25.56 12.35 -5.09
CA GLN A 39 -26.07 11.10 -4.51
C GLN A 39 -25.72 9.87 -5.36
N MET A 40 -25.81 9.95 -6.69
CA MET A 40 -25.52 8.84 -7.61
C MET A 40 -24.01 8.58 -7.76
N LEU A 41 -23.18 9.61 -7.65
CA LEU A 41 -21.71 9.50 -7.63
C LEU A 41 -21.13 9.16 -6.25
N GLY A 42 -21.88 9.38 -5.17
CA GLY A 42 -21.41 9.24 -3.79
C GLY A 42 -20.35 10.28 -3.37
N ARG A 43 -20.21 11.38 -4.11
CA ARG A 43 -19.20 12.45 -3.89
C ARG A 43 -19.71 13.80 -4.44
N PRO A 44 -19.29 14.93 -3.84
CA PRO A 44 -19.70 16.26 -4.29
C PRO A 44 -19.25 16.58 -5.72
N LEU A 45 -19.95 17.52 -6.36
CA LEU A 45 -19.66 18.00 -7.72
C LEU A 45 -18.94 19.35 -7.73
N GLN A 46 -18.00 19.49 -8.65
CA GLN A 46 -17.42 20.79 -9.00
C GLN A 46 -18.35 21.57 -9.93
N ALA A 47 -18.99 20.88 -10.88
CA ALA A 47 -19.93 21.47 -11.83
C ALA A 47 -20.88 20.42 -12.44
N LEU A 48 -22.02 20.87 -12.93
CA LEU A 48 -22.76 20.21 -14.01
C LEU A 48 -22.51 20.99 -15.30
N ILE A 49 -22.27 20.30 -16.40
CA ILE A 49 -22.08 20.91 -17.73
C ILE A 49 -23.19 20.40 -18.66
N GLY A 50 -24.06 21.32 -19.11
CA GLY A 50 -25.11 20.98 -20.08
C GLY A 50 -24.55 20.80 -21.51
N PRO A 51 -25.36 20.28 -22.46
CA PRO A 51 -24.88 19.85 -23.78
C PRO A 51 -24.30 20.98 -24.65
N GLY A 52 -24.55 22.25 -24.30
CA GLY A 52 -23.89 23.42 -24.89
C GLY A 52 -22.47 23.69 -24.40
N GLY A 53 -21.85 22.77 -23.64
CA GLY A 53 -20.48 22.92 -23.11
C GLY A 53 -20.33 24.01 -22.04
N ARG A 54 -21.43 24.41 -21.39
CA ARG A 54 -21.45 25.46 -20.36
C ARG A 54 -21.81 24.87 -19.01
N CYS A 55 -21.10 25.31 -17.96
CA CYS A 55 -21.49 25.04 -16.58
C CYS A 55 -22.89 25.57 -16.30
N LEU A 56 -23.72 24.78 -15.64
CA LEU A 56 -25.01 25.20 -15.14
C LEU A 56 -24.84 25.96 -13.82
N ASP A 57 -25.59 27.04 -13.66
CA ASP A 57 -25.68 27.79 -12.41
C ASP A 57 -26.56 27.01 -11.40
N ARG A 58 -26.05 26.78 -10.18
CA ARG A 58 -26.74 25.97 -9.15
C ARG A 58 -28.03 26.64 -8.66
N ASP A 59 -28.08 27.97 -8.68
CA ASP A 59 -29.22 28.78 -8.22
C ASP A 59 -30.26 29.02 -9.34
N ALA A 60 -30.01 28.55 -10.57
CA ALA A 60 -30.95 28.70 -11.68
C ALA A 60 -32.12 27.70 -11.60
N VAL A 61 -33.26 28.07 -12.20
CA VAL A 61 -34.43 27.19 -12.40
C VAL A 61 -34.25 26.39 -13.70
N ILE A 62 -34.67 25.12 -13.73
CA ILE A 62 -34.50 24.21 -14.89
C ILE A 62 -34.94 24.84 -16.21
N ARG A 63 -36.16 25.39 -16.30
CA ARG A 63 -36.65 26.08 -17.52
C ARG A 63 -35.74 27.23 -18.00
N LEU A 64 -35.05 27.91 -17.08
CA LEU A 64 -34.19 29.07 -17.38
C LEU A 64 -32.73 28.66 -17.65
N SER A 65 -32.30 27.48 -17.19
CA SER A 65 -30.96 26.92 -17.46
C SER A 65 -30.69 26.62 -18.94
N GLY A 66 -31.76 26.47 -19.74
CA GLY A 66 -31.71 26.11 -21.15
C GLY A 66 -31.76 24.60 -21.45
N LEU A 67 -31.77 23.77 -20.41
CA LEU A 67 -31.90 22.31 -20.50
C LEU A 67 -33.25 21.87 -21.08
N ARG A 68 -33.26 20.67 -21.66
CA ARG A 68 -34.40 20.01 -22.31
C ARG A 68 -34.45 18.53 -21.96
N SER A 69 -35.61 17.92 -22.19
CA SER A 69 -35.77 16.48 -21.95
C SER A 69 -34.98 15.68 -22.99
N GLY A 70 -34.11 14.78 -22.52
CA GLY A 70 -33.14 14.05 -23.35
C GLY A 70 -31.79 14.73 -23.52
N ASP A 71 -31.50 15.81 -22.77
CA ASP A 71 -30.17 16.43 -22.74
C ASP A 71 -29.20 15.60 -21.88
N ASP A 72 -28.02 15.30 -22.41
CA ASP A 72 -26.87 14.80 -21.64
C ASP A 72 -26.30 15.92 -20.76
N VAL A 73 -26.23 15.69 -19.46
CA VAL A 73 -25.61 16.61 -18.48
C VAL A 73 -24.39 15.93 -17.87
N LEU A 74 -23.20 16.45 -18.20
CA LEU A 74 -21.93 15.97 -17.69
C LEU A 74 -21.72 16.46 -16.24
N ALA A 75 -21.85 15.53 -15.31
CA ALA A 75 -21.55 15.70 -13.90
C ALA A 75 -20.03 15.62 -13.67
N VAL A 76 -19.41 16.77 -13.38
CA VAL A 76 -17.98 16.90 -13.11
C VAL A 76 -17.75 16.81 -11.60
N PRO A 77 -17.25 15.67 -11.07
CA PRO A 77 -16.99 15.51 -9.64
C PRO A 77 -15.95 16.49 -9.13
N VAL A 78 -16.00 16.85 -7.84
CA VAL A 78 -14.86 17.48 -7.18
C VAL A 78 -13.66 16.54 -7.34
N PRO A 79 -12.56 16.95 -8.00
CA PRO A 79 -11.44 16.06 -8.21
C PRO A 79 -10.80 15.77 -6.85
N GLN A 80 -10.60 14.50 -6.51
CA GLN A 80 -10.19 14.11 -5.17
C GLN A 80 -8.66 14.14 -4.99
N VAL A 81 -8.20 14.51 -3.80
CA VAL A 81 -6.80 14.35 -3.40
C VAL A 81 -6.45 12.86 -3.35
N ARG A 82 -5.43 12.44 -4.11
CA ARG A 82 -4.92 11.06 -4.07
C ARG A 82 -3.56 11.04 -3.38
N ILE A 83 -3.47 10.41 -2.21
CA ILE A 83 -2.21 10.25 -1.47
C ILE A 83 -1.66 8.83 -1.71
N TYR A 84 -0.36 8.77 -1.98
CA TYR A 84 0.44 7.55 -2.08
C TYR A 84 1.54 7.62 -1.02
N ALA A 85 1.99 6.47 -0.51
CA ALA A 85 2.97 6.40 0.58
C ALA A 85 4.10 5.40 0.29
N THR A 86 5.32 5.79 0.63
CA THR A 86 6.40 4.83 0.96
C THR A 86 6.34 4.53 2.46
N GLY A 87 7.22 3.66 2.95
CA GLY A 87 7.37 3.45 4.38
C GLY A 87 7.67 4.72 5.19
N VAL A 88 8.15 5.79 4.56
CA VAL A 88 8.70 6.97 5.25
C VAL A 88 8.27 8.34 4.68
N ALA A 89 7.50 8.38 3.59
CA ALA A 89 7.10 9.62 2.92
C ALA A 89 5.77 9.50 2.19
N PHE A 90 5.15 10.64 1.92
CA PHE A 90 3.90 10.76 1.16
C PHE A 90 4.10 11.56 -0.14
N ALA A 91 3.32 11.20 -1.16
CA ALA A 91 3.12 11.97 -2.38
C ALA A 91 1.62 12.15 -2.62
N GLY A 92 1.13 13.40 -2.54
CA GLY A 92 -0.26 13.77 -2.76
C GLY A 92 -0.44 14.45 -4.11
N ILE A 93 -1.30 13.89 -4.96
CA ILE A 93 -1.84 14.57 -6.15
C ILE A 93 -3.06 15.38 -5.70
N ARG A 94 -3.03 16.70 -5.92
CA ARG A 94 -4.13 17.63 -5.60
C ARG A 94 -5.16 17.70 -6.75
N PRO A 95 -6.35 18.30 -6.51
CA PRO A 95 -7.43 18.38 -7.51
C PRO A 95 -7.05 19.15 -8.79
N ASP A 96 -6.11 20.09 -8.66
CA ASP A 96 -5.50 20.91 -9.72
C ASP A 96 -4.40 20.17 -10.51
N GLY A 97 -4.17 18.88 -10.22
CA GLY A 97 -3.09 18.07 -10.80
C GLY A 97 -1.69 18.41 -10.26
N ALA A 98 -1.56 19.33 -9.29
CA ALA A 98 -0.28 19.65 -8.66
C ALA A 98 0.13 18.56 -7.66
N ILE A 99 1.41 18.19 -7.64
CA ILE A 99 1.94 17.21 -6.69
C ILE A 99 2.68 17.89 -5.54
N VAL A 100 2.32 17.48 -4.33
CA VAL A 100 3.01 17.80 -3.07
C VAL A 100 3.63 16.53 -2.50
N THR A 101 4.90 16.60 -2.09
CA THR A 101 5.63 15.50 -1.43
C THR A 101 6.07 15.94 -0.04
N TRP A 102 6.01 15.06 0.96
CA TRP A 102 6.48 15.36 2.31
C TRP A 102 6.91 14.11 3.10
N GLY A 103 7.65 14.31 4.19
CA GLY A 103 8.26 13.24 4.98
C GLY A 103 9.76 13.11 4.73
N ASP A 104 10.27 11.88 4.73
CA ASP A 104 11.71 11.61 4.59
C ASP A 104 12.23 12.06 3.22
N ALA A 105 13.07 13.10 3.17
CA ALA A 105 13.53 13.68 1.91
C ALA A 105 14.25 12.64 1.03
N GLY A 106 15.11 11.79 1.63
CA GLY A 106 15.77 10.67 0.96
C GLY A 106 14.91 9.44 0.74
N GLY A 107 13.64 9.46 1.15
CA GLY A 107 12.63 8.41 0.95
C GLY A 107 11.49 8.84 0.01
N GLY A 108 11.71 9.92 -0.75
CA GLY A 108 10.77 10.48 -1.73
C GLY A 108 9.87 11.60 -1.18
N GLY A 109 10.05 12.01 0.07
CA GLY A 109 9.36 13.15 0.69
C GLY A 109 9.79 14.52 0.14
N SER A 110 10.79 14.54 -0.74
CA SER A 110 11.13 15.68 -1.59
C SER A 110 11.34 15.19 -3.02
N CYS A 111 10.90 15.97 -4.00
CA CYS A 111 11.14 15.75 -5.42
C CYS A 111 11.69 17.03 -6.06
N SER A 112 12.51 16.89 -7.11
CA SER A 112 13.05 18.04 -7.84
C SER A 112 11.95 18.76 -8.62
N SER A 113 12.18 20.03 -8.98
CA SER A 113 11.28 20.78 -9.87
C SER A 113 11.09 20.07 -11.22
N THR A 114 12.15 19.45 -11.76
CA THR A 114 12.10 18.64 -12.98
C THR A 114 11.16 17.45 -12.83
N VAL A 115 11.28 16.65 -11.76
CA VAL A 115 10.39 15.52 -11.50
C VAL A 115 8.95 16.02 -11.31
N ARG A 116 8.74 17.06 -10.50
CA ARG A 116 7.40 17.64 -10.29
C ARG A 116 6.74 18.09 -11.59
N GLY A 117 7.49 18.66 -12.53
CA GLY A 117 7.00 19.06 -13.85
C GLY A 117 6.74 17.90 -14.82
N GLN A 118 7.33 16.72 -14.61
CA GLN A 118 7.04 15.53 -15.43
C GLN A 118 5.77 14.80 -14.97
N LEU A 119 5.38 14.96 -13.71
CA LEU A 119 4.27 14.25 -13.06
C LEU A 119 2.90 14.95 -13.18
N THR A 120 2.81 16.13 -13.81
CA THR A 120 1.55 16.86 -13.96
C THR A 120 0.65 16.27 -15.05
N GLY A 121 -0.66 16.20 -14.78
CA GLY A 121 -1.73 16.06 -15.79
C GLY A 121 -1.87 14.72 -16.52
N ASP A 122 -0.95 13.78 -16.34
CA ASP A 122 -0.86 12.54 -17.12
C ASP A 122 -0.30 11.39 -16.26
N LEU A 123 -1.06 10.97 -15.24
CA LEU A 123 -0.70 9.86 -14.34
C LEU A 123 -1.82 8.82 -14.27
N VAL A 124 -1.45 7.56 -14.53
CA VAL A 124 -2.32 6.39 -14.37
C VAL A 124 -2.25 5.86 -12.94
N ARG A 125 -1.03 5.70 -12.39
CA ARG A 125 -0.78 5.15 -11.06
C ARG A 125 0.59 5.56 -10.55
N ILE A 126 0.74 5.71 -9.23
CA ILE A 126 2.04 5.72 -8.55
C ILE A 126 2.17 4.39 -7.81
N SER A 127 3.29 3.70 -8.01
CA SER A 127 3.70 2.50 -7.27
C SER A 127 4.84 2.86 -6.32
N CYS A 128 4.94 2.18 -5.17
CA CYS A 128 5.87 2.51 -4.10
C CYS A 128 6.65 1.27 -3.61
N ASN A 129 7.74 1.51 -2.88
CA ASN A 129 8.38 0.56 -1.96
C ASN A 129 8.75 1.27 -0.65
N GLU A 130 9.67 0.73 0.15
CA GLU A 130 10.05 1.33 1.45
C GLU A 130 10.52 2.79 1.35
N ARG A 131 11.19 3.17 0.24
CA ARG A 131 11.90 4.47 0.13
C ARG A 131 11.86 5.14 -1.25
N ALA A 132 11.15 4.58 -2.22
CA ALA A 132 11.05 5.15 -3.57
C ALA A 132 9.63 5.03 -4.15
N PHE A 133 9.35 5.95 -5.08
CA PHE A 133 8.12 6.03 -5.87
C PHE A 133 8.46 5.84 -7.36
N ALA A 134 7.57 5.18 -8.09
CA ALA A 134 7.59 5.03 -9.54
C ALA A 134 6.19 5.34 -10.11
N ALA A 135 6.06 6.47 -10.81
CA ALA A 135 4.81 6.93 -11.39
C ALA A 135 4.71 6.53 -12.87
N LEU A 136 3.61 5.86 -13.21
CA LEU A 136 3.26 5.44 -14.57
C LEU A 136 2.35 6.47 -15.23
N LYS A 137 2.74 6.94 -16.42
CA LYS A 137 2.01 7.88 -17.27
C LYS A 137 1.08 7.17 -18.26
N HIS A 138 0.09 7.85 -18.84
CA HIS A 138 -0.81 7.26 -19.84
C HIS A 138 -0.10 6.95 -21.16
N THR A 139 1.02 7.62 -21.43
CA THR A 139 2.00 7.28 -22.48
C THR A 139 2.71 5.92 -22.28
N GLY A 140 2.51 5.25 -21.14
CA GLY A 140 3.28 4.07 -20.74
C GLY A 140 4.72 4.37 -20.34
N SER A 141 5.06 5.63 -20.04
CA SER A 141 6.38 6.03 -19.54
C SER A 141 6.43 6.10 -18.00
N VAL A 142 7.62 5.93 -17.41
CA VAL A 142 7.81 5.91 -15.95
C VAL A 142 8.67 7.08 -15.48
N VAL A 143 8.30 7.69 -14.35
CA VAL A 143 9.04 8.75 -13.64
C VAL A 143 9.27 8.32 -12.20
N THR A 144 10.51 8.33 -11.72
CA THR A 144 10.88 7.85 -10.37
C THR A 144 11.43 8.97 -9.47
N TRP A 145 11.29 8.81 -8.16
CA TRP A 145 12.01 9.62 -7.15
C TRP A 145 12.08 8.89 -5.80
N GLY A 146 13.08 9.22 -4.98
CA GLY A 146 13.31 8.63 -3.67
C GLY A 146 14.77 8.20 -3.48
N ASP A 147 14.99 7.16 -2.68
CA ASP A 147 16.33 6.60 -2.47
C ASP A 147 16.82 5.92 -3.77
N PRO A 148 17.95 6.33 -4.36
CA PRO A 148 18.52 5.69 -5.55
C PRO A 148 18.62 4.17 -5.44
N ARG A 149 19.04 3.69 -4.26
CA ARG A 149 19.24 2.26 -3.98
C ARG A 149 17.92 1.49 -3.93
N CYS A 150 16.79 2.18 -3.76
CA CYS A 150 15.45 1.59 -3.81
C CYS A 150 14.78 1.80 -5.19
N GLY A 151 15.53 2.19 -6.22
CA GLY A 151 14.98 2.50 -7.55
C GLY A 151 14.33 3.88 -7.66
N GLY A 152 14.74 4.82 -6.80
CA GLY A 152 14.36 6.24 -6.89
C GLY A 152 14.92 6.95 -8.13
N ASP A 153 16.00 6.44 -8.72
CA ASP A 153 16.36 6.66 -10.11
C ASP A 153 16.31 5.34 -10.91
N THR A 154 16.23 5.44 -12.23
CA THR A 154 16.11 4.30 -13.14
C THR A 154 17.45 3.80 -13.69
N GLY A 155 18.57 4.48 -13.41
CA GLY A 155 19.88 4.17 -13.98
C GLY A 155 19.84 3.85 -15.48
N SER A 156 20.43 2.71 -15.86
CA SER A 156 20.44 2.19 -17.24
C SER A 156 19.10 1.62 -17.74
N ALA A 157 18.10 1.44 -16.87
CA ALA A 157 16.76 1.03 -17.29
C ALA A 157 15.95 2.17 -17.91
N GLY A 158 16.34 3.44 -17.70
CA GLY A 158 15.58 4.63 -18.11
C GLY A 158 15.16 4.64 -19.58
N GLU A 159 16.06 4.26 -20.51
CA GLU A 159 15.76 4.19 -21.96
C GLU A 159 14.67 3.16 -22.31
N GLN A 160 14.52 2.11 -21.51
CA GLN A 160 13.53 1.05 -21.73
C GLN A 160 12.16 1.38 -21.10
N LEU A 161 12.12 2.39 -20.22
CA LEU A 161 10.95 2.84 -19.45
C LEU A 161 10.29 4.11 -20.03
N VAL A 162 10.67 4.52 -21.25
CA VAL A 162 10.11 5.70 -21.93
C VAL A 162 8.73 5.47 -22.57
N SER A 163 8.27 4.22 -22.69
CA SER A 163 6.99 3.85 -23.30
C SER A 163 6.61 2.39 -23.02
N ASP A 164 5.35 2.02 -23.29
CA ASP A 164 4.82 0.64 -23.26
C ASP A 164 4.88 -0.08 -21.90
N VAL A 165 5.16 0.60 -20.78
CA VAL A 165 4.93 0.01 -19.45
C VAL A 165 3.42 -0.05 -19.16
N ARG A 166 2.92 -1.20 -18.71
CA ARG A 166 1.51 -1.40 -18.30
C ARG A 166 1.33 -1.55 -16.80
N LEU A 167 2.30 -2.15 -16.11
CA LEU A 167 2.24 -2.45 -14.68
C LEU A 167 3.62 -2.31 -14.05
N ILE A 168 3.67 -1.86 -12.80
CA ILE A 168 4.88 -1.84 -11.98
C ILE A 168 4.62 -2.66 -10.71
N ARG A 169 5.60 -3.51 -10.36
CA ARG A 169 5.70 -4.29 -9.12
C ARG A 169 6.98 -3.92 -8.38
N SER A 170 7.04 -4.21 -7.10
CA SER A 170 8.15 -3.83 -6.22
C SER A 170 8.50 -4.94 -5.22
N THR A 171 9.78 -5.08 -4.93
CA THR A 171 10.28 -5.65 -3.67
C THR A 171 10.42 -4.51 -2.64
N ALA A 172 11.06 -4.75 -1.48
CA ALA A 172 11.33 -3.66 -0.54
C ALA A 172 12.29 -2.59 -1.11
N SER A 173 13.13 -2.94 -2.10
CA SER A 173 14.20 -2.06 -2.62
C SER A 173 14.43 -2.11 -4.15
N ALA A 174 13.55 -2.73 -4.91
CA ALA A 174 13.61 -2.74 -6.37
C ALA A 174 12.22 -2.62 -7.00
N PHE A 175 12.19 -2.35 -8.30
CA PHE A 175 11.00 -2.34 -9.14
C PHE A 175 11.16 -3.28 -10.34
N ALA A 176 10.04 -3.84 -10.79
CA ALA A 176 9.90 -4.57 -12.04
C ALA A 176 8.71 -3.97 -12.82
N ALA A 177 8.99 -3.40 -14.00
CA ALA A 177 7.99 -2.94 -14.94
C ALA A 177 7.66 -4.05 -15.94
N LEU A 178 6.38 -4.42 -16.02
CA LEU A 178 5.83 -5.28 -17.06
C LEU A 178 5.38 -4.42 -18.24
N LYS A 179 5.96 -4.70 -19.40
CA LYS A 179 5.69 -4.03 -20.67
C LYS A 179 4.52 -4.67 -21.43
N GLY A 180 3.95 -3.94 -22.37
CA GLY A 180 2.82 -4.40 -23.17
C GLY A 180 3.17 -5.52 -24.17
N SER A 181 4.45 -5.71 -24.45
CA SER A 181 5.03 -6.87 -25.13
C SER A 181 5.14 -8.15 -24.28
N GLY A 182 4.85 -8.09 -22.97
CA GLY A 182 5.15 -9.17 -22.02
C GLY A 182 6.61 -9.22 -21.57
N ALA A 183 7.42 -8.20 -21.89
CA ALA A 183 8.80 -8.08 -21.41
C ALA A 183 8.86 -7.46 -20.00
N ILE A 184 9.85 -7.85 -19.19
CA ILE A 184 10.16 -7.23 -17.90
C ILE A 184 11.39 -6.32 -18.00
N VAL A 185 11.33 -5.17 -17.33
CA VAL A 185 12.46 -4.25 -17.10
C VAL A 185 12.58 -4.00 -15.59
N THR A 186 13.74 -4.29 -15.00
CA THR A 186 13.99 -4.14 -13.56
C THR A 186 15.00 -3.04 -13.23
N TRP A 187 14.90 -2.45 -12.04
CA TRP A 187 15.87 -1.49 -11.50
C TRP A 187 15.77 -1.38 -9.96
N GLY A 188 16.76 -0.74 -9.33
CA GLY A 188 16.93 -0.70 -7.86
C GLY A 188 17.91 -1.77 -7.37
N ALA A 189 17.87 -2.12 -6.08
CA ALA A 189 18.80 -3.06 -5.46
C ALA A 189 18.29 -4.52 -5.50
N ALA A 190 17.60 -4.98 -4.45
CA ALA A 190 17.34 -6.40 -4.27
C ALA A 190 16.19 -6.89 -5.17
N GLY A 191 16.54 -7.69 -6.19
CA GLY A 191 15.67 -8.04 -7.33
C GLY A 191 15.77 -7.08 -8.53
N GLY A 192 16.60 -6.04 -8.45
CA GLY A 192 16.79 -5.04 -9.51
C GLY A 192 17.63 -5.52 -10.69
N ASP A 193 18.50 -6.51 -10.49
CA ASP A 193 19.23 -7.19 -11.58
C ASP A 193 18.46 -8.44 -12.04
N SER A 194 17.96 -8.42 -13.27
CA SER A 194 17.35 -9.56 -13.96
C SER A 194 18.25 -10.11 -15.08
N SER A 195 19.53 -9.72 -15.15
CA SER A 195 20.46 -10.14 -16.19
C SER A 195 20.69 -11.66 -16.30
N PRO A 196 20.66 -12.47 -15.21
CA PRO A 196 20.75 -13.93 -15.31
C PRO A 196 19.59 -14.56 -16.08
N VAL A 197 18.37 -14.02 -15.91
CA VAL A 197 17.12 -14.53 -16.50
C VAL A 197 16.63 -13.72 -17.71
N ARG A 198 17.46 -12.80 -18.22
CA ARG A 198 17.07 -11.79 -19.22
C ARG A 198 16.29 -12.34 -20.41
N TRP A 199 16.69 -13.50 -20.93
CA TRP A 199 16.07 -14.13 -22.10
C TRP A 199 14.72 -14.80 -21.79
N GLN A 200 14.50 -15.23 -20.54
CA GLN A 200 13.28 -15.87 -20.08
C GLN A 200 12.18 -14.84 -19.75
N VAL A 201 12.57 -13.63 -19.31
CA VAL A 201 11.64 -12.52 -19.01
C VAL A 201 11.52 -11.48 -20.14
N ALA A 202 12.05 -11.78 -21.33
CA ALA A 202 12.05 -10.87 -22.48
C ALA A 202 10.70 -10.79 -23.22
N TYR A 203 9.78 -11.73 -22.97
CA TYR A 203 8.47 -11.82 -23.61
C TYR A 203 7.54 -12.74 -22.79
N ASP A 204 6.23 -12.67 -23.08
CA ASP A 204 5.18 -13.55 -22.54
C ASP A 204 5.03 -13.61 -21.00
N VAL A 205 5.64 -12.70 -20.24
CA VAL A 205 5.31 -12.56 -18.81
C VAL A 205 3.92 -11.93 -18.67
N GLN A 206 3.05 -12.59 -17.91
CA GLN A 206 1.66 -12.16 -17.68
C GLN A 206 1.48 -11.52 -16.30
N GLN A 207 2.16 -12.06 -15.27
CA GLN A 207 2.04 -11.60 -13.88
C GLN A 207 3.40 -11.63 -13.19
N VAL A 208 3.64 -10.69 -12.27
CA VAL A 208 4.86 -10.61 -11.45
C VAL A 208 4.48 -10.44 -9.97
N TYR A 209 5.17 -11.21 -9.13
CA TYR A 209 5.05 -11.31 -7.68
C TYR A 209 6.42 -11.06 -7.03
N ALA A 210 6.44 -10.76 -5.73
CA ALA A 210 7.67 -10.40 -5.01
C ALA A 210 7.68 -10.89 -3.56
N THR A 211 8.86 -11.23 -3.06
CA THR A 211 9.23 -11.22 -1.63
C THR A 211 9.89 -9.86 -1.31
N LYS A 212 10.63 -9.71 -0.20
CA LYS A 212 11.34 -8.45 0.10
C LYS A 212 12.56 -8.19 -0.79
N SER A 213 13.07 -9.21 -1.50
CA SER A 213 14.31 -9.10 -2.27
C SER A 213 14.40 -10.01 -3.51
N ALA A 214 13.36 -10.81 -3.80
CA ALA A 214 13.25 -11.60 -5.02
C ALA A 214 11.90 -11.36 -5.72
N PHE A 215 11.89 -11.63 -7.04
CA PHE A 215 10.71 -11.61 -7.89
C PHE A 215 10.43 -13.02 -8.45
N ALA A 216 9.16 -13.29 -8.72
CA ALA A 216 8.70 -14.45 -9.48
C ALA A 216 7.69 -14.01 -10.54
N ALA A 217 7.89 -14.47 -11.78
CA ALA A 217 7.05 -14.14 -12.94
C ALA A 217 6.32 -15.37 -13.46
N ILE A 218 5.00 -15.29 -13.63
CA ILE A 218 4.20 -16.31 -14.35
C ILE A 218 4.11 -15.89 -15.82
N LYS A 219 4.43 -16.82 -16.72
CA LYS A 219 4.33 -16.67 -18.19
C LYS A 219 3.00 -17.19 -18.75
N GLY A 220 2.71 -16.94 -20.03
CA GLY A 220 1.46 -17.32 -20.69
C GLY A 220 1.27 -18.84 -20.87
N ASP A 221 2.34 -19.61 -20.83
CA ASP A 221 2.35 -21.08 -20.74
C ASP A 221 2.16 -21.62 -19.31
N GLY A 222 2.04 -20.75 -18.30
CA GLY A 222 1.93 -21.15 -16.90
C GLY A 222 3.24 -21.61 -16.26
N SER A 223 4.38 -21.39 -16.92
CA SER A 223 5.72 -21.57 -16.34
C SER A 223 6.10 -20.40 -15.41
N VAL A 224 7.01 -20.63 -14.47
CA VAL A 224 7.53 -19.60 -13.56
C VAL A 224 9.03 -19.37 -13.75
N VAL A 225 9.43 -18.10 -13.69
CA VAL A 225 10.82 -17.64 -13.72
C VAL A 225 11.09 -16.77 -12.49
N THR A 226 12.16 -17.04 -11.74
CA THR A 226 12.52 -16.32 -10.52
C THR A 226 13.88 -15.62 -10.62
N TRP A 227 14.07 -14.52 -9.90
CA TRP A 227 15.37 -13.84 -9.79
C TRP A 227 15.44 -12.93 -8.54
N GLY A 228 16.65 -12.56 -8.14
CA GLY A 228 16.92 -11.74 -6.95
C GLY A 228 17.76 -12.49 -5.93
N GLU A 229 17.54 -12.22 -4.64
CA GLU A 229 18.26 -12.91 -3.56
C GLU A 229 17.85 -14.39 -3.45
N GLU A 230 18.83 -15.29 -3.59
CA GLU A 230 18.66 -16.76 -3.65
C GLU A 230 17.82 -17.28 -2.46
N ASP A 231 18.30 -17.06 -1.23
CA ASP A 231 17.65 -17.44 0.03
C ASP A 231 16.20 -16.94 0.15
N ASN A 232 15.88 -15.79 -0.46
CA ASN A 232 14.56 -15.16 -0.36
C ASN A 232 13.63 -15.49 -1.53
N GLY A 233 13.90 -16.59 -2.25
CA GLY A 233 13.07 -17.13 -3.33
C GLY A 233 13.53 -16.76 -4.74
N GLY A 234 14.73 -16.17 -4.88
CA GLY A 234 15.34 -15.88 -6.18
C GLY A 234 15.81 -17.14 -6.91
N ASP A 235 16.23 -18.17 -6.18
CA ASP A 235 16.49 -19.51 -6.72
C ASP A 235 15.25 -20.41 -6.56
N SER A 236 14.82 -21.02 -7.66
CA SER A 236 13.77 -22.05 -7.71
C SER A 236 14.25 -23.38 -8.29
N SER A 237 15.57 -23.56 -8.46
CA SER A 237 16.19 -24.73 -9.10
C SER A 237 15.72 -26.08 -8.52
N GLY A 238 15.57 -26.15 -7.19
CA GLY A 238 15.11 -27.34 -6.47
C GLY A 238 13.65 -27.74 -6.69
N VAL A 239 12.82 -26.88 -7.32
CA VAL A 239 11.40 -27.13 -7.66
C VAL A 239 11.10 -26.81 -9.14
N GLN A 240 12.14 -26.67 -9.96
CA GLN A 240 12.03 -26.06 -11.29
C GLN A 240 11.15 -26.86 -12.26
N GLU A 241 11.10 -28.19 -12.13
CA GLU A 241 10.22 -29.08 -12.91
C GLU A 241 8.74 -28.85 -12.56
N ASP A 242 8.41 -28.73 -11.27
CA ASP A 242 7.04 -28.45 -10.82
C ASP A 242 6.54 -27.05 -11.24
N LEU A 243 7.46 -26.15 -11.53
CA LEU A 243 7.21 -24.80 -12.02
C LEU A 243 7.25 -24.66 -13.57
N MET A 244 7.39 -25.76 -14.32
CA MET A 244 7.40 -25.73 -15.80
C MET A 244 6.05 -25.39 -16.43
N ALA A 245 4.93 -25.67 -15.75
CA ALA A 245 3.58 -25.45 -16.27
C ALA A 245 2.53 -25.47 -15.14
N ASP A 246 1.29 -25.14 -15.52
CA ASP A 246 0.08 -25.23 -14.69
C ASP A 246 0.01 -24.27 -13.48
N VAL A 247 0.97 -23.36 -13.28
CA VAL A 247 0.91 -22.40 -12.16
C VAL A 247 -0.16 -21.33 -12.41
N LEU A 248 -1.14 -21.27 -11.49
CA LEU A 248 -2.28 -20.35 -11.53
C LEU A 248 -2.01 -19.06 -10.76
N ARG A 249 -1.35 -19.15 -9.59
CA ARG A 249 -1.12 -17.99 -8.71
C ARG A 249 0.06 -18.24 -7.77
N ILE A 250 0.82 -17.18 -7.47
CA ILE A 250 1.90 -17.18 -6.46
C ILE A 250 1.49 -16.29 -5.28
N PHE A 251 1.90 -16.70 -4.08
CA PHE A 251 1.82 -15.97 -2.81
C PHE A 251 3.22 -15.88 -2.17
N SER A 252 3.42 -14.96 -1.23
CA SER A 252 4.73 -14.75 -0.59
C SER A 252 4.65 -14.43 0.91
N THR A 253 5.71 -14.80 1.63
CA THR A 253 6.14 -14.21 2.91
C THR A 253 7.30 -13.23 2.63
N ASP A 254 8.03 -12.78 3.66
CA ASP A 254 9.21 -11.91 3.48
C ASP A 254 10.30 -12.53 2.59
N ALA A 255 10.40 -13.86 2.57
CA ALA A 255 11.55 -14.60 2.06
C ALA A 255 11.21 -15.97 1.44
N ALA A 256 9.94 -16.31 1.25
CA ALA A 256 9.52 -17.54 0.59
C ALA A 256 8.32 -17.31 -0.33
N PHE A 257 8.20 -18.15 -1.36
CA PHE A 257 7.07 -18.18 -2.28
C PHE A 257 6.28 -19.48 -2.14
N ALA A 258 4.99 -19.41 -2.45
CA ALA A 258 4.09 -20.55 -2.54
C ALA A 258 3.21 -20.41 -3.79
N ALA A 259 3.31 -21.35 -4.74
CA ALA A 259 2.55 -21.38 -5.98
C ALA A 259 1.42 -22.41 -5.90
N ILE A 260 0.20 -22.00 -6.24
CA ILE A 260 -0.94 -22.91 -6.48
C ILE A 260 -1.03 -23.19 -7.98
N LYS A 261 -1.18 -24.47 -8.34
CA LYS A 261 -1.39 -24.95 -9.71
C LYS A 261 -2.90 -25.15 -10.00
N HIS A 262 -3.38 -25.17 -11.25
CA HIS A 262 -4.83 -25.39 -11.51
C HIS A 262 -5.29 -26.78 -11.06
N SER A 263 -4.37 -27.75 -11.02
CA SER A 263 -4.52 -29.05 -10.38
C SER A 263 -4.77 -29.02 -8.86
N GLY A 264 -4.65 -27.85 -8.20
CA GLY A 264 -4.80 -27.68 -6.76
C GLY A 264 -3.56 -28.04 -5.93
N ALA A 265 -2.48 -28.49 -6.58
CA ALA A 265 -1.19 -28.75 -5.93
C ALA A 265 -0.52 -27.43 -5.50
N LEU A 266 0.24 -27.48 -4.40
CA LEU A 266 1.07 -26.38 -3.90
C LEU A 266 2.55 -26.70 -4.09
N VAL A 267 3.32 -25.73 -4.57
CA VAL A 267 4.79 -25.77 -4.68
C VAL A 267 5.39 -24.63 -3.88
N THR A 268 6.36 -24.88 -2.99
CA THR A 268 7.00 -23.85 -2.15
C THR A 268 8.51 -23.79 -2.36
N TRP A 269 9.09 -22.60 -2.32
CA TRP A 269 10.55 -22.40 -2.39
C TRP A 269 10.99 -21.08 -1.72
N GLY A 270 12.30 -20.82 -1.72
CA GLY A 270 12.92 -19.80 -0.87
C GLY A 270 13.15 -20.32 0.56
N ASN A 271 13.23 -19.42 1.54
CA ASN A 271 13.70 -19.77 2.86
C ASN A 271 12.76 -20.76 3.58
N ALA A 272 13.24 -21.99 3.81
CA ALA A 272 12.45 -23.03 4.46
C ALA A 272 11.90 -22.61 5.85
N ALA A 273 12.67 -21.81 6.61
CA ALA A 273 12.25 -21.32 7.93
C ALA A 273 11.21 -20.18 7.88
N THR A 274 10.87 -19.67 6.68
CA THR A 274 9.80 -18.68 6.45
C THR A 274 8.65 -19.20 5.57
N GLY A 275 8.58 -20.53 5.36
CA GLY A 275 7.50 -21.17 4.59
C GLY A 275 7.89 -21.74 3.23
N GLY A 276 9.18 -21.69 2.87
CA GLY A 276 9.70 -22.27 1.61
C GLY A 276 9.70 -23.80 1.55
N ASN A 277 9.31 -24.48 2.64
CA ASN A 277 9.00 -25.91 2.64
C ASN A 277 7.58 -26.14 3.21
N SER A 278 6.75 -26.90 2.49
CA SER A 278 5.42 -27.34 2.89
C SER A 278 5.25 -28.87 2.98
N SER A 279 6.33 -29.67 2.93
CA SER A 279 6.26 -31.14 2.92
C SER A 279 5.41 -31.73 4.05
N ASP A 280 5.52 -31.14 5.25
CA ASP A 280 4.83 -31.61 6.46
C ASP A 280 3.30 -31.40 6.42
N VAL A 281 2.78 -30.67 5.43
CA VAL A 281 1.35 -30.33 5.27
C VAL A 281 0.79 -30.62 3.88
N GLU A 282 1.58 -31.21 2.97
CA GLU A 282 1.21 -31.45 1.56
C GLU A 282 -0.13 -32.18 1.42
N GLU A 283 -0.29 -33.33 2.08
CA GLU A 283 -1.55 -34.10 2.11
C GLU A 283 -2.75 -33.29 2.64
N HIS A 284 -2.51 -32.34 3.54
CA HIS A 284 -3.55 -31.50 4.14
C HIS A 284 -3.94 -30.33 3.23
N LEU A 285 -3.05 -29.90 2.34
CA LEU A 285 -3.32 -28.84 1.36
C LEU A 285 -4.17 -29.33 0.19
N LEU A 286 -4.05 -30.61 -0.22
CA LEU A 286 -4.83 -31.23 -1.31
C LEU A 286 -6.33 -30.87 -1.28
N GLY A 287 -6.80 -30.20 -2.34
CA GLY A 287 -8.18 -29.73 -2.49
C GLY A 287 -8.29 -28.23 -2.75
N GLU A 288 -9.51 -27.70 -2.77
CA GLU A 288 -9.78 -26.29 -3.10
C GLU A 288 -9.34 -25.34 -1.98
N VAL A 289 -8.12 -24.81 -2.11
CA VAL A 289 -7.63 -23.64 -1.36
C VAL A 289 -8.24 -22.38 -1.98
N GLU A 290 -9.02 -21.65 -1.18
CA GLU A 290 -9.72 -20.42 -1.60
C GLU A 290 -8.80 -19.19 -1.50
N LEU A 291 -8.04 -19.12 -0.40
CA LEU A 291 -7.20 -17.98 -0.04
C LEU A 291 -5.95 -18.45 0.70
N VAL A 292 -4.80 -17.83 0.43
CA VAL A 292 -3.60 -17.96 1.26
C VAL A 292 -3.27 -16.58 1.85
N CYS A 293 -3.09 -16.56 3.17
CA CYS A 293 -2.63 -15.40 3.93
C CYS A 293 -1.22 -15.68 4.47
N SER A 294 -0.45 -14.63 4.76
CA SER A 294 0.90 -14.75 5.32
C SER A 294 1.14 -13.77 6.48
N THR A 295 1.96 -14.19 7.45
CA THR A 295 2.72 -13.28 8.31
C THR A 295 4.07 -13.00 7.65
N ALA A 296 5.00 -12.32 8.34
CA ALA A 296 6.36 -12.12 7.78
C ALA A 296 7.08 -13.46 7.48
N THR A 297 6.77 -14.53 8.22
CA THR A 297 7.52 -15.81 8.13
C THR A 297 6.68 -17.09 8.21
N ALA A 298 5.35 -17.00 8.08
CA ALA A 298 4.47 -18.18 8.02
C ALA A 298 3.31 -17.98 7.04
N PHE A 299 2.79 -19.07 6.49
CA PHE A 299 1.63 -19.12 5.61
C PHE A 299 0.42 -19.77 6.29
N SER A 300 -0.77 -19.41 5.82
CA SER A 300 -2.07 -19.91 6.26
C SER A 300 -3.01 -20.03 5.07
N ALA A 301 -3.29 -21.26 4.62
CA ALA A 301 -4.26 -21.55 3.58
C ALA A 301 -5.66 -21.77 4.18
N LEU A 302 -6.64 -21.00 3.72
CA LEU A 302 -8.08 -21.22 3.95
C LEU A 302 -8.64 -22.04 2.78
N LYS A 303 -9.29 -23.15 3.10
CA LYS A 303 -9.96 -24.02 2.12
C LYS A 303 -11.44 -23.67 2.05
N VAL A 304 -12.09 -23.90 0.90
CA VAL A 304 -13.52 -23.58 0.63
C VAL A 304 -14.50 -24.13 1.70
N GLN A 305 -14.10 -25.19 2.41
CA GLN A 305 -14.86 -25.77 3.53
C GLN A 305 -14.73 -24.99 4.86
N GLY A 306 -14.10 -23.81 4.89
CA GLY A 306 -13.90 -23.02 6.11
C GLY A 306 -12.86 -23.61 7.07
N SER A 307 -11.94 -24.43 6.57
CA SER A 307 -10.85 -25.06 7.33
C SER A 307 -9.48 -24.46 6.99
N VAL A 308 -8.58 -24.42 7.98
CA VAL A 308 -7.26 -23.75 7.85
C VAL A 308 -6.11 -24.75 7.96
N VAL A 309 -5.08 -24.57 7.12
CA VAL A 309 -3.79 -25.27 7.17
C VAL A 309 -2.66 -24.24 7.22
N THR A 310 -1.69 -24.43 8.11
CA THR A 310 -0.60 -23.46 8.36
C THR A 310 0.78 -24.13 8.22
N TRP A 311 1.79 -23.38 7.75
CA TRP A 311 3.17 -23.85 7.66
C TRP A 311 4.18 -22.69 7.69
N GLY A 312 5.48 -23.02 7.69
CA GLY A 312 6.57 -22.07 7.88
C GLY A 312 6.94 -21.92 9.36
N ASN A 313 7.27 -20.70 9.79
CA ASN A 313 7.77 -20.47 11.14
C ASN A 313 6.71 -20.75 12.21
N GLY A 314 6.88 -21.84 12.97
CA GLY A 314 5.96 -22.28 14.01
C GLY A 314 5.50 -21.14 14.95
N PRO A 315 6.43 -20.47 15.66
CA PRO A 315 6.14 -19.32 16.51
C PRO A 315 5.46 -18.14 15.82
N SER A 316 5.72 -17.84 14.54
CA SER A 316 5.00 -16.79 13.79
C SER A 316 3.61 -17.22 13.26
N GLY A 317 3.06 -18.33 13.75
CA GLY A 317 1.74 -18.85 13.37
C GLY A 317 1.76 -19.97 12.33
N GLY A 318 2.94 -20.49 11.96
CA GLY A 318 3.05 -21.71 11.15
C GLY A 318 2.56 -22.96 11.90
N ASP A 319 2.65 -22.96 13.23
CA ASP A 319 2.07 -23.98 14.10
C ASP A 319 0.72 -23.49 14.63
N SER A 320 -0.34 -24.16 14.22
CA SER A 320 -1.72 -23.95 14.68
C SER A 320 -2.26 -25.12 15.52
N SER A 321 -1.41 -26.09 15.91
CA SER A 321 -1.80 -27.33 16.59
C SER A 321 -2.65 -27.09 17.85
N ALA A 322 -2.27 -26.12 18.68
CA ALA A 322 -2.98 -25.72 19.90
C ALA A 322 -4.40 -25.17 19.66
N VAL A 323 -4.70 -24.70 18.45
CA VAL A 323 -6.03 -24.18 18.06
C VAL A 323 -6.71 -25.00 16.96
N ARG A 324 -6.10 -26.10 16.48
CA ARG A 324 -6.52 -26.86 15.28
C ARG A 324 -8.01 -27.22 15.27
N GLY A 325 -8.58 -27.63 16.41
CA GLY A 325 -10.01 -27.97 16.52
C GLY A 325 -10.97 -26.77 16.40
N GLN A 326 -10.50 -25.55 16.62
CA GLN A 326 -11.26 -24.31 16.43
C GLN A 326 -11.19 -23.78 14.98
N LEU A 327 -10.22 -24.28 14.19
CA LEU A 327 -9.98 -23.92 12.79
C LEU A 327 -10.58 -24.94 11.79
N MET A 328 -11.53 -25.77 12.26
CA MET A 328 -12.27 -26.71 11.43
C MET A 328 -13.65 -26.14 11.06
N GLY A 329 -13.91 -25.98 9.77
CA GLY A 329 -15.27 -25.89 9.22
C GLY A 329 -16.07 -24.61 9.52
N SER A 330 -15.43 -23.50 9.90
CA SER A 330 -16.15 -22.30 10.34
C SER A 330 -15.41 -20.96 10.19
N VAL A 331 -14.19 -20.95 9.66
CA VAL A 331 -13.42 -19.71 9.43
C VAL A 331 -13.92 -19.01 8.16
N ARG A 332 -14.23 -17.71 8.27
CA ARG A 332 -14.69 -16.85 7.16
C ARG A 332 -13.57 -15.99 6.59
N CYS A 333 -12.69 -15.48 7.45
CA CYS A 333 -11.58 -14.60 7.08
C CYS A 333 -10.36 -14.87 7.96
N ILE A 334 -9.16 -14.67 7.44
CA ILE A 334 -7.91 -14.74 8.21
C ILE A 334 -7.19 -13.40 8.07
N TYR A 335 -6.75 -12.86 9.21
CA TYR A 335 -5.98 -11.63 9.32
C TYR A 335 -4.60 -11.96 9.90
N SER A 336 -3.58 -11.21 9.51
CA SER A 336 -2.21 -11.38 10.00
C SER A 336 -1.61 -10.08 10.53
N THR A 337 -0.70 -10.20 11.49
CA THR A 337 0.35 -9.22 11.78
C THR A 337 1.68 -9.78 11.25
N GLN A 338 2.82 -9.16 11.54
CA GLN A 338 4.13 -9.71 11.15
C GLN A 338 4.45 -11.05 11.83
N GLY A 339 3.80 -11.41 12.95
CA GLY A 339 4.15 -12.58 13.76
C GLY A 339 2.98 -13.38 14.35
N ALA A 340 1.73 -13.09 13.97
CA ALA A 340 0.55 -13.82 14.44
C ALA A 340 -0.59 -13.79 13.42
N PHE A 341 -1.52 -14.73 13.56
CA PHE A 341 -2.78 -14.79 12.82
C PHE A 341 -3.99 -14.64 13.75
N ALA A 342 -5.08 -14.09 13.19
CA ALA A 342 -6.41 -14.04 13.78
C ALA A 342 -7.45 -14.51 12.75
N ALA A 343 -8.08 -15.65 12.99
CA ALA A 343 -9.18 -16.17 12.18
C ALA A 343 -10.53 -15.67 12.72
N LEU A 344 -11.30 -15.00 11.87
CA LEU A 344 -12.67 -14.57 12.15
C LEU A 344 -13.64 -15.65 11.66
N LYS A 345 -14.42 -16.21 12.59
CA LYS A 345 -15.40 -17.28 12.31
C LYS A 345 -16.76 -16.73 11.92
N ALA A 346 -17.58 -17.57 11.28
CA ALA A 346 -18.92 -17.22 10.79
C ALA A 346 -19.91 -16.76 11.90
N ASP A 347 -19.66 -17.15 13.15
CA ASP A 347 -20.41 -16.70 14.34
C ASP A 347 -19.93 -15.34 14.90
N GLY A 348 -18.91 -14.73 14.29
CA GLY A 348 -18.31 -13.48 14.76
C GLY A 348 -17.38 -13.63 15.96
N SER A 349 -16.94 -14.85 16.28
CA SER A 349 -15.85 -15.10 17.24
C SER A 349 -14.48 -15.09 16.56
N VAL A 350 -13.42 -14.83 17.32
CA VAL A 350 -12.03 -14.76 16.80
C VAL A 350 -11.12 -15.78 17.49
N VAL A 351 -10.33 -16.49 16.69
CA VAL A 351 -9.31 -17.46 17.13
C VAL A 351 -7.93 -16.92 16.77
N THR A 352 -7.03 -16.80 17.75
CA THR A 352 -5.67 -16.23 17.57
C THR A 352 -4.59 -17.29 17.77
N TRP A 353 -3.51 -17.23 16.98
CA TRP A 353 -2.30 -18.05 17.22
C TRP A 353 -1.04 -17.37 16.64
N GLY A 354 0.14 -17.92 16.98
CA GLY A 354 1.45 -17.30 16.73
C GLY A 354 1.97 -16.54 17.97
N TYR A 355 2.88 -15.59 17.78
CA TYR A 355 3.56 -14.91 18.89
C TYR A 355 2.54 -14.10 19.73
N PRO A 356 2.47 -14.31 21.07
CA PRO A 356 1.55 -13.57 21.94
C PRO A 356 1.70 -12.05 21.81
N ASN A 357 2.94 -11.55 21.77
CA ASN A 357 3.26 -10.12 21.63
C ASN A 357 2.89 -9.54 20.25
N TYR A 358 2.57 -10.37 19.26
CA TYR A 358 2.09 -9.93 17.93
C TYR A 358 0.57 -10.07 17.79
N GLY A 359 -0.14 -10.39 18.88
CA GLY A 359 -1.59 -10.63 18.89
C GLY A 359 -2.00 -12.11 18.79
N GLY A 360 -1.04 -13.04 18.85
CA GLY A 360 -1.29 -14.49 18.76
C GLY A 360 -1.97 -15.10 19.99
N SER A 361 -2.15 -14.34 21.07
CA SER A 361 -2.97 -14.73 22.22
C SER A 361 -3.93 -13.61 22.58
N ALA A 362 -5.18 -13.98 22.82
CA ALA A 362 -6.23 -13.14 23.42
C ALA A 362 -6.27 -13.24 24.96
N ASP A 363 -5.27 -13.88 25.58
CA ASP A 363 -5.17 -14.07 27.04
C ASP A 363 -4.37 -12.94 27.73
N SER A 364 -4.19 -11.81 27.04
CA SER A 364 -3.60 -10.59 27.59
C SER A 364 -4.45 -10.07 28.76
N LEU A 365 -4.14 -10.55 29.97
CA LEU A 365 -4.75 -10.06 31.21
C LEU A 365 -4.52 -8.55 31.30
N ARG A 366 -5.61 -7.81 31.39
CA ARG A 366 -5.59 -6.36 31.59
C ARG A 366 -5.09 -6.09 33.01
N GLU A 367 -3.78 -5.86 33.15
CA GLU A 367 -3.13 -5.52 34.41
C GLU A 367 -3.51 -4.09 34.84
N VAL A 368 -4.77 -3.93 35.28
CA VAL A 368 -5.27 -2.72 35.92
C VAL A 368 -4.42 -2.48 37.17
N GLY A 369 -3.72 -1.34 37.23
CA GLY A 369 -2.63 -1.11 38.18
C GLY A 369 -3.05 -0.94 39.64
N ILE A 370 -3.38 -2.04 40.33
CA ILE A 370 -3.78 -2.06 41.75
C ILE A 370 -2.62 -2.50 42.69
N GLU A 371 -1.42 -2.80 42.17
CA GLU A 371 -0.28 -3.28 42.98
C GLU A 371 0.75 -2.21 43.41
N LYS A 372 0.54 -0.91 43.14
CA LYS A 372 1.53 0.15 43.46
C LYS A 372 1.07 1.29 44.37
N LYS A 373 -0.06 1.16 45.07
CA LYS A 373 -0.37 2.11 46.17
C LYS A 373 -1.27 1.64 47.34
N LEU A 374 -1.76 0.41 47.39
CA LEU A 374 -2.44 -0.12 48.58
C LEU A 374 -1.67 -1.29 49.20
N SER A 375 -0.88 -0.98 50.22
CA SER A 375 -0.53 -1.96 51.24
C SER A 375 -1.74 -2.16 52.16
N LEU A 376 -2.17 -3.43 52.31
CA LEU A 376 -3.03 -4.02 53.36
C LEU A 376 -4.39 -4.59 52.92
N LYS A 377 -4.61 -5.84 53.37
CA LYS A 377 -5.79 -6.72 53.33
C LYS A 377 -6.19 -7.32 51.98
N PRO A 378 -6.55 -8.63 51.94
CA PRO A 378 -7.19 -9.26 50.79
C PRO A 378 -8.56 -8.62 50.49
N ILE A 379 -8.89 -8.52 49.20
CA ILE A 379 -10.21 -8.11 48.72
C ILE A 379 -11.17 -9.31 48.87
N PRO A 380 -12.36 -9.17 49.49
CA PRO A 380 -13.35 -10.24 49.55
C PRO A 380 -13.82 -10.70 48.16
N GLU A 381 -14.13 -11.99 47.99
CA GLU A 381 -14.56 -12.58 46.70
C GLU A 381 -15.79 -11.88 46.10
N GLU A 382 -16.73 -11.44 46.94
CA GLU A 382 -17.91 -10.66 46.52
C GLU A 382 -17.56 -9.34 45.79
N PHE A 383 -16.36 -8.78 46.01
CA PHE A 383 -15.85 -7.63 45.27
C PHE A 383 -15.01 -8.01 44.03
N ARG A 384 -14.48 -9.24 43.94
CA ARG A 384 -13.83 -9.73 42.70
C ARG A 384 -14.83 -9.80 41.54
N ALA A 385 -16.07 -10.20 41.82
CA ALA A 385 -17.17 -10.19 40.85
C ALA A 385 -17.53 -8.79 40.31
N SER A 386 -17.10 -7.70 40.98
CA SER A 386 -17.28 -6.32 40.48
C SER A 386 -16.04 -5.77 39.75
N LEU A 387 -14.87 -6.38 39.96
CA LEU A 387 -13.63 -6.08 39.24
C LEU A 387 -13.50 -6.96 37.99
N VAL A 388 -14.55 -6.98 37.15
CA VAL A 388 -14.55 -7.72 35.89
C VAL A 388 -13.63 -7.01 34.88
N ALA A 389 -12.35 -7.30 34.97
CA ALA A 389 -11.39 -7.06 33.90
C ALA A 389 -11.68 -8.02 32.75
N VAL A 390 -12.79 -7.78 32.03
CA VAL A 390 -13.28 -8.61 30.91
C VAL A 390 -12.09 -8.91 30.00
N SER A 391 -11.80 -10.20 29.83
CA SER A 391 -10.66 -10.67 29.07
C SER A 391 -10.85 -10.31 27.59
N VAL A 392 -9.75 -10.04 26.88
CA VAL A 392 -9.80 -9.84 25.43
C VAL A 392 -10.47 -11.06 24.77
N ARG A 393 -10.15 -12.28 25.21
CA ARG A 393 -10.81 -13.53 24.80
C ARG A 393 -12.34 -13.48 24.91
N GLU A 394 -12.90 -12.91 25.98
CA GLU A 394 -14.35 -12.83 26.20
C GLU A 394 -15.01 -11.79 25.27
N GLN A 395 -14.33 -10.65 25.04
CA GLN A 395 -14.78 -9.64 24.08
C GLN A 395 -14.69 -10.11 22.62
N LEU A 396 -13.81 -11.06 22.33
CA LEU A 396 -13.64 -11.70 21.03
C LEU A 396 -14.47 -13.00 20.87
N ALA A 397 -15.27 -13.37 21.87
CA ALA A 397 -16.10 -14.59 21.83
C ALA A 397 -17.33 -14.49 20.91
N GLY A 398 -17.65 -13.30 20.38
CA GLY A 398 -18.76 -13.11 19.44
C GLY A 398 -18.98 -11.66 19.03
N GLY A 399 -19.69 -11.46 17.92
CA GLY A 399 -20.11 -10.14 17.45
C GLY A 399 -19.02 -9.25 16.83
N VAL A 400 -17.82 -9.78 16.56
CA VAL A 400 -16.81 -9.12 15.72
C VAL A 400 -17.24 -9.21 14.26
N GLU A 401 -17.11 -8.11 13.51
CA GLU A 401 -17.51 -8.05 12.10
C GLU A 401 -16.30 -7.84 11.18
N HIS A 402 -15.32 -7.05 11.62
CA HIS A 402 -14.08 -6.75 10.92
C HIS A 402 -12.89 -6.68 11.88
N ILE A 403 -11.68 -6.97 11.38
CA ILE A 403 -10.41 -6.83 12.10
C ILE A 403 -9.46 -5.99 11.23
N VAL A 404 -8.64 -5.15 11.85
CA VAL A 404 -7.56 -4.38 11.22
C VAL A 404 -6.25 -4.65 11.95
N SER A 405 -5.16 -4.86 11.22
CA SER A 405 -3.84 -5.17 11.77
C SER A 405 -2.88 -3.98 11.71
N SER A 406 -2.03 -3.84 12.72
CA SER A 406 -0.75 -3.13 12.64
C SER A 406 0.39 -4.15 12.46
N ALA A 407 1.66 -3.75 12.65
CA ALA A 407 2.79 -4.68 12.56
C ALA A 407 2.77 -5.78 13.64
N ALA A 408 2.24 -5.49 14.83
CA ALA A 408 2.25 -6.40 15.98
C ALA A 408 1.00 -6.31 16.90
N ALA A 409 -0.09 -5.71 16.42
CA ALA A 409 -1.36 -5.67 17.13
C ALA A 409 -2.56 -5.78 16.16
N PHE A 410 -3.72 -6.15 16.70
CA PHE A 410 -5.00 -6.15 16.01
C PHE A 410 -5.99 -5.21 16.69
N ALA A 411 -6.95 -4.70 15.92
CA ALA A 411 -8.13 -4.00 16.40
C ALA A 411 -9.39 -4.58 15.72
N ALA A 412 -10.28 -5.18 16.51
CA ALA A 412 -11.57 -5.68 16.07
C ALA A 412 -12.65 -4.60 16.21
N VAL A 413 -13.47 -4.44 15.17
CA VAL A 413 -14.72 -3.67 15.21
C VAL A 413 -15.88 -4.65 15.39
N LYS A 414 -16.71 -4.40 16.41
CA LYS A 414 -17.90 -5.20 16.74
C LYS A 414 -19.18 -4.57 16.19
N ARG A 415 -20.24 -5.38 16.08
CA ARG A 415 -21.58 -4.98 15.55
C ARG A 415 -22.23 -3.80 16.29
N ASP A 416 -21.92 -3.62 17.56
CA ASP A 416 -22.35 -2.48 18.38
C ASP A 416 -21.56 -1.18 18.08
N GLY A 417 -20.56 -1.26 17.20
CA GLY A 417 -19.66 -0.15 16.85
C GLY A 417 -18.49 0.03 17.83
N SER A 418 -18.34 -0.85 18.83
CA SER A 418 -17.24 -0.80 19.79
C SER A 418 -15.95 -1.41 19.22
N VAL A 419 -14.79 -0.95 19.71
CA VAL A 419 -13.46 -1.45 19.32
C VAL A 419 -12.81 -2.23 20.45
N VAL A 420 -12.14 -3.33 20.09
CA VAL A 420 -11.34 -4.17 20.99
C VAL A 420 -9.96 -4.36 20.37
N ALA A 421 -8.90 -3.86 21.01
CA ALA A 421 -7.52 -4.05 20.56
C ALA A 421 -6.76 -5.08 21.41
N TRP A 422 -5.77 -5.75 20.81
CA TRP A 422 -4.86 -6.70 21.48
C TRP A 422 -3.56 -6.91 20.71
N GLY A 423 -2.58 -7.58 21.32
CA GLY A 423 -1.19 -7.67 20.85
C GLY A 423 -0.28 -6.70 21.60
N ASP A 424 0.84 -6.29 21.01
CA ASP A 424 1.77 -5.37 21.67
C ASP A 424 1.12 -4.00 21.92
N SER A 425 1.17 -3.54 23.18
CA SER A 425 0.58 -2.27 23.60
C SER A 425 1.26 -1.06 22.99
N THR A 426 2.57 -1.13 22.70
CA THR A 426 3.28 -0.05 22.00
C THR A 426 2.91 0.03 20.52
N SER A 427 2.36 -1.07 19.98
CA SER A 427 1.91 -1.24 18.59
C SER A 427 0.42 -0.99 18.37
N GLY A 428 -0.31 -0.53 19.40
CA GLY A 428 -1.75 -0.27 19.35
C GLY A 428 -2.63 -1.35 19.97
N GLY A 429 -2.05 -2.40 20.56
CA GLY A 429 -2.77 -3.49 21.24
C GLY A 429 -3.44 -3.11 22.56
N ASP A 430 -3.32 -1.85 23.00
CA ASP A 430 -4.11 -1.28 24.10
C ASP A 430 -4.82 0.01 23.65
N CYS A 431 -6.15 -0.05 23.59
CA CYS A 431 -7.04 1.08 23.32
C CYS A 431 -7.71 1.67 24.57
N SER A 432 -7.38 1.18 25.79
CA SER A 432 -8.05 1.54 27.05
C SER A 432 -8.17 3.05 27.30
N ARG A 433 -7.12 3.80 26.94
CA ARG A 433 -7.03 5.27 27.09
C ARG A 433 -8.07 6.05 26.27
N VAL A 434 -8.56 5.46 25.18
CA VAL A 434 -9.55 6.05 24.26
C VAL A 434 -10.84 5.23 24.18
N GLN A 435 -11.00 4.19 25.02
CA GLN A 435 -12.09 3.22 24.93
C GLN A 435 -13.48 3.86 24.99
N LYS A 436 -13.63 4.93 25.77
CA LYS A 436 -14.86 5.74 25.87
C LYS A 436 -15.28 6.36 24.52
N ASP A 437 -14.30 6.76 23.71
CA ASP A 437 -14.47 7.43 22.42
C ASP A 437 -14.61 6.39 21.28
N LEU A 438 -14.30 5.11 21.57
CA LEU A 438 -14.45 3.94 20.70
C LEU A 438 -15.58 3.00 21.17
N THR A 439 -16.65 3.57 21.74
CA THR A 439 -17.84 2.83 22.21
C THR A 439 -18.83 2.53 21.09
N ALA A 440 -18.98 3.46 20.14
CA ALA A 440 -19.85 3.34 18.97
C ALA A 440 -19.40 4.33 17.88
N GLY A 441 -20.01 4.27 16.69
CA GLY A 441 -19.88 5.33 15.69
C GLY A 441 -18.56 5.35 14.90
N VAL A 442 -17.70 4.34 15.04
CA VAL A 442 -16.58 4.09 14.12
C VAL A 442 -17.12 3.88 12.70
N ARG A 443 -16.44 4.47 11.71
CA ARG A 443 -16.68 4.25 10.28
C ARG A 443 -15.66 3.28 9.69
N GLN A 444 -14.37 3.46 10.03
CA GLN A 444 -13.25 2.66 9.54
C GLN A 444 -12.05 2.82 10.50
N ILE A 445 -11.20 1.79 10.60
CA ILE A 445 -9.91 1.88 11.30
C ILE A 445 -8.78 1.78 10.27
N PHE A 446 -7.76 2.61 10.43
CA PHE A 446 -6.52 2.65 9.65
C PHE A 446 -5.32 2.38 10.56
N SER A 447 -4.21 1.91 10.01
CA SER A 447 -3.02 1.51 10.76
C SER A 447 -1.72 2.04 10.14
N SER A 448 -0.78 2.42 11.00
CA SER A 448 0.66 2.48 10.70
C SER A 448 1.32 1.21 11.27
N HIS A 449 2.65 1.12 11.36
CA HIS A 449 3.28 -0.07 11.98
C HIS A 449 2.86 -0.26 13.43
N HIS A 450 2.77 0.81 14.21
CA HIS A 450 2.62 0.73 15.66
C HIS A 450 1.48 1.59 16.22
N ALA A 451 0.61 2.14 15.38
CA ALA A 451 -0.54 2.92 15.83
C ALA A 451 -1.77 2.69 14.95
N PHE A 452 -2.93 3.03 15.50
CA PHE A 452 -4.21 3.01 14.80
C PHE A 452 -4.87 4.40 14.82
N ALA A 453 -5.67 4.66 13.79
CA ALA A 453 -6.55 5.81 13.68
C ALA A 453 -7.96 5.34 13.29
N ALA A 454 -8.93 5.49 14.19
CA ALA A 454 -10.34 5.28 13.88
C ALA A 454 -10.93 6.57 13.31
N LEU A 455 -11.43 6.50 12.08
CA LEU A 455 -12.26 7.54 11.48
C LEU A 455 -13.71 7.30 11.91
N MET A 456 -14.32 8.31 12.52
CA MET A 456 -15.67 8.26 13.07
C MET A 456 -16.70 8.74 12.04
N ARG A 457 -17.97 8.33 12.18
CA ARG A 457 -19.05 8.66 11.23
C ARG A 457 -19.39 10.16 11.14
N ASN A 458 -18.95 10.96 12.10
CA ASN A 458 -19.05 12.43 12.12
C ASN A 458 -17.81 13.14 11.53
N GLY A 459 -16.88 12.41 10.92
CA GLY A 459 -15.65 12.98 10.34
C GLY A 459 -14.57 13.36 11.36
N SER A 460 -14.69 12.94 12.62
CA SER A 460 -13.60 13.08 13.61
C SER A 460 -12.67 11.87 13.61
N VAL A 461 -11.45 12.01 14.16
CA VAL A 461 -10.47 10.93 14.25
C VAL A 461 -10.02 10.68 15.70
N VAL A 462 -10.02 9.41 16.11
CA VAL A 462 -9.51 8.93 17.40
C VAL A 462 -8.26 8.08 17.16
N THR A 463 -7.16 8.32 17.89
CA THR A 463 -5.86 7.66 17.66
C THR A 463 -5.32 6.99 18.92
N TRP A 464 -4.64 5.85 18.76
CA TRP A 464 -3.96 5.16 19.87
C TRP A 464 -2.75 4.32 19.39
N GLY A 465 -1.99 3.78 20.34
CA GLY A 465 -0.72 3.08 20.10
C GLY A 465 0.49 4.00 20.20
N GLY A 466 1.56 3.67 19.47
CA GLY A 466 2.86 4.32 19.53
C GLY A 466 2.80 5.82 19.23
N GLN A 467 3.22 6.64 20.19
CA GLN A 467 3.20 8.11 20.10
C GLN A 467 3.88 8.62 18.81
N HIS A 468 5.10 8.15 18.53
CA HIS A 468 5.85 8.54 17.33
C HIS A 468 5.30 7.93 16.03
N TYR A 469 4.34 7.02 16.08
CA TYR A 469 3.78 6.32 14.92
C TYR A 469 2.40 6.86 14.49
N GLY A 470 1.95 7.96 15.12
CA GLY A 470 0.65 8.58 14.86
C GLY A 470 -0.43 8.26 15.91
N GLY A 471 -0.10 7.50 16.96
CA GLY A 471 -1.01 7.18 18.06
C GLY A 471 -1.33 8.39 18.96
N ASP A 472 -0.53 9.46 18.87
CA ASP A 472 -0.75 10.75 19.53
C ASP A 472 -1.04 11.83 18.49
N SER A 473 -2.29 12.30 18.43
CA SER A 473 -2.77 13.34 17.53
C SER A 473 -3.00 14.70 18.21
N ARG A 474 -2.59 14.88 19.48
CA ARG A 474 -2.92 16.08 20.29
C ARG A 474 -2.47 17.40 19.66
N SER A 475 -1.40 17.41 18.88
CA SER A 475 -0.91 18.58 18.12
C SER A 475 -1.89 19.04 17.02
N VAL A 476 -2.66 18.12 16.44
CA VAL A 476 -3.58 18.36 15.32
C VAL A 476 -5.05 18.11 15.69
N GLN A 477 -5.37 17.73 16.93
CA GLN A 477 -6.70 17.29 17.36
C GLN A 477 -7.85 18.23 16.97
N ARG A 478 -7.64 19.55 16.98
CA ARG A 478 -8.63 20.54 16.53
C ARG A 478 -8.95 20.48 15.02
N GLN A 479 -7.98 20.06 14.20
CA GLN A 479 -8.14 19.89 12.75
C GLN A 479 -8.83 18.56 12.42
N LEU A 480 -8.57 17.52 13.24
CA LEU A 480 -9.17 16.18 13.16
C LEU A 480 -10.51 16.04 13.92
N ALA A 481 -11.11 17.16 14.34
CA ALA A 481 -12.35 17.15 15.12
C ALA A 481 -13.61 16.94 14.26
N HIS A 482 -13.54 17.23 12.95
CA HIS A 482 -14.62 17.13 11.97
C HIS A 482 -14.07 17.17 10.52
N ASP A 483 -14.92 16.86 9.54
CA ASP A 483 -14.68 16.87 8.08
C ASP A 483 -13.47 16.08 7.55
N VAL A 484 -12.93 15.09 8.29
CA VAL A 484 -11.98 14.12 7.72
C VAL A 484 -12.76 13.05 6.94
N GLU A 485 -12.36 12.80 5.68
CA GLU A 485 -13.04 11.84 4.80
C GLU A 485 -12.22 10.57 4.56
N TYR A 486 -10.90 10.70 4.46
CA TYR A 486 -9.96 9.61 4.17
C TYR A 486 -8.72 9.73 5.05
N ILE A 487 -8.11 8.61 5.40
CA ILE A 487 -6.83 8.55 6.12
C ILE A 487 -5.88 7.65 5.34
N TYR A 488 -4.65 8.10 5.19
CA TYR A 488 -3.54 7.38 4.57
C TYR A 488 -2.40 7.24 5.58
N SER A 489 -1.53 6.23 5.43
CA SER A 489 -0.44 5.96 6.37
C SER A 489 0.91 5.72 5.68
N THR A 490 1.98 6.21 6.30
CA THR A 490 3.33 5.61 6.16
C THR A 490 3.53 4.62 7.32
N HIS A 491 4.71 4.03 7.43
CA HIS A 491 5.03 3.19 8.58
C HIS A 491 5.05 3.96 9.91
N TYR A 492 5.23 5.29 9.87
CA TYR A 492 5.48 6.16 11.04
C TYR A 492 4.48 7.32 11.21
N ALA A 493 3.53 7.50 10.29
CA ALA A 493 2.67 8.67 10.25
C ALA A 493 1.34 8.42 9.55
N PHE A 494 0.38 9.31 9.80
CA PHE A 494 -0.89 9.37 9.09
C PHE A 494 -1.04 10.72 8.36
N ALA A 495 -1.85 10.72 7.30
CA ALA A 495 -2.33 11.91 6.61
C ALA A 495 -3.85 11.79 6.38
N GLY A 496 -4.62 12.67 7.02
CA GLY A 496 -6.06 12.79 6.84
C GLY A 496 -6.39 13.81 5.74
N VAL A 497 -7.17 13.40 4.75
CA VAL A 497 -7.76 14.31 3.74
C VAL A 497 -9.11 14.79 4.26
N LYS A 498 -9.33 16.10 4.21
CA LYS A 498 -10.60 16.73 4.56
C LYS A 498 -11.49 16.99 3.35
N THR A 499 -12.79 17.17 3.55
CA THR A 499 -13.79 17.52 2.51
C THR A 499 -13.36 18.69 1.61
N GLY A 500 -12.65 19.69 2.15
CA GLY A 500 -12.13 20.82 1.38
C GLY A 500 -10.86 20.53 0.55
N GLY A 501 -10.35 19.29 0.53
CA GLY A 501 -9.07 18.92 -0.11
C GLY A 501 -7.82 19.32 0.69
N ASP A 502 -7.98 19.80 1.92
CA ASP A 502 -6.88 20.05 2.86
C ASP A 502 -6.33 18.73 3.43
N ILE A 503 -5.02 18.69 3.68
CA ILE A 503 -4.31 17.51 4.19
C ILE A 503 -3.73 17.81 5.58
N VAL A 504 -4.16 17.05 6.58
CA VAL A 504 -3.68 17.14 7.97
C VAL A 504 -2.80 15.92 8.26
N ALA A 505 -1.50 16.11 8.48
CA ALA A 505 -0.56 15.03 8.79
C ALA A 505 -0.13 15.01 10.26
N TRP A 506 0.12 13.82 10.81
CA TRP A 506 0.61 13.63 12.19
C TRP A 506 1.36 12.30 12.37
N GLY A 507 2.10 12.16 13.48
CA GLY A 507 3.06 11.08 13.73
C GLY A 507 4.50 11.58 13.69
N HIS A 508 5.46 10.76 13.26
CA HIS A 508 6.86 11.18 13.21
C HIS A 508 7.08 12.26 12.14
N GLU A 509 7.48 13.45 12.57
CA GLU A 509 7.66 14.66 11.74
C GLU A 509 8.45 14.37 10.44
N GLY A 510 9.69 13.89 10.58
CA GLY A 510 10.58 13.55 9.46
C GLY A 510 10.25 12.25 8.71
N LYS A 511 9.08 11.63 8.93
CA LYS A 511 8.65 10.36 8.27
C LYS A 511 7.19 10.41 7.75
N GLY A 512 6.70 11.63 7.51
CA GLY A 512 5.38 11.90 6.92
C GLY A 512 4.42 12.67 7.85
N GLY A 513 4.69 12.70 9.16
CA GLY A 513 3.83 13.35 10.16
C GLY A 513 4.09 14.84 10.36
N GLY A 514 5.00 15.43 9.59
CA GLY A 514 5.37 16.85 9.63
C GLY A 514 4.45 17.73 8.78
N ARG A 515 4.79 19.02 8.68
CA ARG A 515 4.00 20.00 7.91
C ARG A 515 3.90 19.62 6.43
N VAL A 516 2.68 19.46 5.93
CA VAL A 516 2.40 19.33 4.49
C VAL A 516 2.73 20.66 3.77
N PRO A 517 3.54 20.66 2.68
CA PRO A 517 3.81 21.85 1.90
C PRO A 517 2.58 22.36 1.15
N SER A 518 2.40 23.68 1.08
CA SER A 518 1.45 24.30 0.15
C SER A 518 1.97 24.19 -1.28
N ALA A 519 1.14 23.73 -2.22
CA ALA A 519 1.49 23.66 -3.63
C ALA A 519 1.79 25.06 -4.22
N VAL A 520 1.12 26.09 -3.69
CA VAL A 520 1.42 27.50 -3.99
C VAL A 520 2.68 27.95 -3.25
N PRO A 521 3.73 28.40 -3.95
CA PRO A 521 4.82 29.13 -3.30
C PRO A 521 4.30 30.49 -2.84
N SER A 522 4.19 30.70 -1.53
CA SER A 522 3.86 32.01 -0.97
C SER A 522 4.94 33.01 -1.41
N PRO A 523 4.59 34.18 -2.00
CA PRO A 523 5.58 35.21 -2.30
C PRO A 523 6.23 35.66 -0.99
N SER A 524 7.56 35.59 -0.92
CA SER A 524 8.32 35.85 0.30
C SER A 524 8.34 37.35 0.61
N VAL A 525 7.29 37.84 1.27
CA VAL A 525 7.26 39.17 1.88
C VAL A 525 8.16 39.16 3.12
N SER A 526 9.46 39.33 2.90
CA SER A 526 10.44 39.53 3.95
C SER A 526 10.12 40.81 4.73
N PRO A 527 9.83 40.74 6.05
CA PRO A 527 9.57 41.94 6.84
C PRO A 527 10.89 42.67 7.14
N SER A 528 11.31 43.54 6.22
CA SER A 528 12.46 44.44 6.43
C SER A 528 12.14 45.43 7.54
N SER A 529 12.70 45.21 8.72
CA SER A 529 12.47 46.02 9.92
C SER A 529 13.20 47.36 9.84
N THR A 530 12.52 48.39 9.32
CA THR A 530 13.02 49.77 9.34
C THR A 530 11.96 50.69 9.97
N SER A 531 12.18 51.06 11.23
CA SER A 531 11.29 51.97 11.96
C SER A 531 11.41 53.40 11.45
N VAL A 532 10.33 53.96 10.90
CA VAL A 532 10.20 55.41 10.63
C VAL A 532 8.98 55.93 11.39
N THR A 533 9.19 57.01 12.14
CA THR A 533 8.19 57.58 13.06
C THR A 533 7.08 58.35 12.34
N GLN A 534 5.91 58.43 13.00
CA GLN A 534 4.77 59.21 12.53
C GLN A 534 5.10 60.71 12.37
N ARG A 535 4.56 61.31 11.31
CA ARG A 535 3.79 62.58 11.37
C ARG A 535 3.01 62.80 10.06
N GLN A 536 1.72 63.16 10.17
CA GLN A 536 1.00 63.82 9.08
C GLN A 536 1.37 65.31 9.03
N PRO A 537 1.12 65.98 7.90
CA PRO A 537 -0.04 66.88 7.89
C PRO A 537 -0.96 66.71 6.66
N LYS A 538 -2.07 67.45 6.64
CA LYS A 538 -3.07 67.52 5.55
C LYS A 538 -3.02 68.89 4.83
N SER A 539 -3.69 68.96 3.68
CA SER A 539 -4.35 70.13 3.04
C SER A 539 -3.57 71.02 2.04
N ALA A 540 -4.35 71.80 1.24
CA ALA A 540 -3.99 72.80 0.20
C ALA A 540 -3.14 72.29 -1.00
N TRP A 541 -3.59 72.09 -2.25
CA TRP A 541 -4.45 72.84 -3.21
C TRP A 541 -3.85 74.16 -3.79
N VAL A 542 -4.09 74.37 -5.10
CA VAL A 542 -3.85 75.57 -5.97
C VAL A 542 -2.36 75.96 -6.31
N PRO A 543 -2.06 76.70 -7.43
CA PRO A 543 -1.23 76.08 -8.49
C PRO A 543 -0.24 77.01 -9.28
N MET A 544 0.33 76.48 -10.38
CA MET A 544 0.59 77.12 -11.70
C MET A 544 1.33 78.48 -11.77
N GLN A 545 2.48 78.55 -12.49
CA GLN A 545 2.65 79.29 -13.77
C GLN A 545 4.12 79.39 -14.26
N HIS A 546 4.22 79.75 -15.55
CA HIS A 546 5.31 80.31 -16.38
C HIS A 546 6.46 81.09 -15.68
N ALA A 547 7.64 81.31 -16.27
CA ALA A 547 8.36 80.71 -17.43
C ALA A 547 9.78 81.35 -17.53
N LEU A 548 10.53 81.00 -18.60
CA LEU A 548 11.64 81.71 -19.28
C LEU A 548 12.95 80.90 -19.41
N SER A 549 13.40 80.79 -20.66
CA SER A 549 14.77 80.45 -21.09
C SER A 549 15.42 81.73 -21.66
N PRO A 550 16.72 81.77 -22.04
CA PRO A 550 17.10 81.21 -23.36
C PRO A 550 18.57 80.75 -23.55
N SER A 551 18.76 79.88 -24.57
CA SER A 551 19.96 79.78 -25.42
C SER A 551 21.24 79.13 -24.82
N GLN A 552 22.20 78.57 -25.59
CA GLN A 552 22.45 78.57 -27.05
C GLN A 552 22.88 77.19 -27.64
N GLN A 553 22.74 77.08 -28.97
CA GLN A 553 23.48 76.25 -29.95
C GLN A 553 23.42 74.70 -29.94
N SER A 554 22.57 74.19 -30.84
CA SER A 554 22.73 72.94 -31.64
C SER A 554 23.73 73.17 -32.82
N PRO A 555 23.93 72.28 -33.84
CA PRO A 555 23.25 71.01 -34.21
C PRO A 555 24.22 69.80 -34.43
N GLY A 556 23.74 68.59 -34.71
CA GLY A 556 22.36 68.07 -34.71
C GLY A 556 22.20 66.78 -35.54
N ALA A 557 20.96 66.51 -35.95
CA ALA A 557 20.51 65.49 -36.93
C ALA A 557 20.85 64.00 -36.65
N SER A 558 19.94 63.02 -36.67
CA SER A 558 18.49 62.90 -36.49
C SER A 558 18.12 61.46 -36.92
N LEU A 559 17.28 60.80 -36.11
CA LEU A 559 16.55 59.54 -36.37
C LEU A 559 15.61 59.68 -37.61
N PRO A 560 14.90 58.65 -38.16
CA PRO A 560 14.27 57.51 -37.46
C PRO A 560 14.22 56.18 -38.31
N PRO A 561 13.29 55.20 -38.13
CA PRO A 561 13.52 53.79 -38.54
C PRO A 561 12.57 53.26 -39.65
N ARG A 562 12.69 51.98 -40.03
CA ARG A 562 11.58 51.19 -40.63
C ARG A 562 11.72 49.66 -40.56
N HIS A 563 10.56 49.01 -40.53
CA HIS A 563 10.30 47.56 -40.48
C HIS A 563 10.70 46.80 -41.76
N LEU A 564 10.99 45.49 -41.68
CA LEU A 564 10.07 44.41 -42.13
C LEU A 564 10.60 42.97 -41.89
N LYS A 565 9.69 41.99 -42.07
CA LYS A 565 9.83 40.51 -42.04
C LYS A 565 9.99 39.96 -43.50
N PRO A 566 10.01 38.63 -43.77
CA PRO A 566 10.66 37.47 -43.11
C PRO A 566 11.43 36.58 -44.13
N ALA A 567 11.88 35.39 -43.73
CA ALA A 567 12.09 34.23 -44.64
C ALA A 567 11.96 32.89 -43.87
N GLU A 568 11.67 31.79 -44.56
CA GLU A 568 11.41 30.45 -44.01
C GLU A 568 12.37 29.38 -44.59
N ALA A 569 12.11 28.13 -44.19
CA ALA A 569 12.37 26.88 -44.91
C ALA A 569 13.67 26.10 -44.61
N ALA A 570 13.58 24.80 -44.89
CA ALA A 570 14.53 23.75 -44.52
C ALA A 570 14.80 22.81 -45.72
N ALA A 571 15.29 21.59 -45.46
CA ALA A 571 15.84 20.61 -46.42
C ALA A 571 17.22 21.03 -47.01
N GLY A 572 18.04 20.11 -47.51
CA GLY A 572 17.90 18.65 -47.56
C GLY A 572 19.19 17.96 -48.05
N THR A 573 19.29 16.64 -47.86
CA THR A 573 20.45 15.83 -48.29
C THR A 573 20.57 15.75 -49.82
N PRO A 574 21.78 15.48 -50.35
CA PRO A 574 22.01 14.12 -50.84
C PRO A 574 23.45 13.53 -50.72
N ARG A 575 23.46 12.19 -50.82
CA ARG A 575 24.48 11.22 -51.25
C ARG A 575 25.60 11.77 -52.18
N HIS A 576 26.81 11.18 -52.27
CA HIS A 576 27.06 9.80 -52.75
C HIS A 576 28.47 9.21 -52.47
N THR A 577 28.59 7.90 -52.64
CA THR A 577 29.79 7.04 -52.47
C THR A 577 30.69 6.89 -53.70
N LEU A 578 32.01 6.95 -53.52
CA LEU A 578 33.10 6.50 -54.42
C LEU A 578 34.37 6.24 -53.55
N GLN A 579 35.37 5.38 -53.84
CA GLN A 579 35.51 4.26 -54.81
C GLN A 579 36.67 3.32 -54.35
N ARG A 580 36.82 2.15 -55.01
CA ARG A 580 37.76 1.04 -54.74
C ARG A 580 39.29 1.34 -54.78
N CYS A 581 40.07 0.38 -54.21
CA CYS A 581 41.37 -0.15 -54.67
C CYS A 581 42.68 0.63 -54.32
N SER A 582 43.88 0.02 -54.19
CA SER A 582 44.35 -1.39 -54.40
C SER A 582 45.75 -1.70 -53.79
N LYS A 583 46.17 -3.00 -53.83
CA LYS A 583 47.53 -3.59 -53.64
C LYS A 583 48.03 -3.78 -52.19
N GLY A 584 48.76 -4.84 -51.84
CA GLY A 584 49.12 -6.08 -52.59
C GLY A 584 50.23 -6.95 -51.90
N ALA A 585 50.40 -8.21 -52.35
CA ALA A 585 51.39 -9.24 -51.91
C ALA A 585 51.25 -9.75 -50.44
N ALA A 586 51.19 -11.05 -50.09
CA ALA A 586 51.99 -12.27 -50.39
C ALA A 586 53.25 -12.41 -49.49
N SER A 587 53.63 -13.57 -48.93
CA SER A 587 53.16 -14.98 -49.08
C SER A 587 53.28 -15.78 -47.75
N SER A 588 52.47 -16.81 -47.47
CA SER A 588 52.74 -18.29 -47.57
C SER A 588 53.90 -18.82 -46.69
N ARG A 589 53.85 -19.99 -46.00
CA ARG A 589 53.26 -21.35 -46.26
C ARG A 589 52.83 -22.04 -44.92
N SER A 590 51.73 -22.81 -44.82
CA SER A 590 51.48 -24.24 -45.23
C SER A 590 52.33 -25.26 -44.44
N LEU A 591 51.90 -26.41 -43.87
CA LEU A 591 50.71 -27.33 -43.97
C LEU A 591 50.82 -28.38 -42.79
N ASP A 592 49.93 -29.32 -42.40
CA ASP A 592 48.60 -29.84 -42.83
C ASP A 592 47.86 -30.56 -41.63
N ARG A 593 46.54 -30.81 -41.78
CA ARG A 593 45.71 -31.99 -41.39
C ARG A 593 45.45 -32.59 -39.96
N SER A 594 44.14 -32.76 -39.71
CA SER A 594 43.35 -33.96 -39.29
C SER A 594 43.21 -34.46 -37.83
N GLU A 595 41.98 -34.88 -37.53
CA GLU A 595 41.43 -35.60 -36.36
C GLU A 595 41.57 -37.15 -36.53
N PRO A 596 40.92 -38.05 -35.73
CA PRO A 596 40.41 -37.99 -34.33
C PRO A 596 40.88 -39.21 -33.48
N ALA A 597 40.39 -39.38 -32.22
CA ALA A 597 39.68 -40.61 -31.74
C ALA A 597 39.80 -40.97 -30.22
N ALA A 598 38.69 -41.54 -29.71
CA ALA A 598 38.57 -42.64 -28.73
C ALA A 598 38.93 -42.47 -27.22
N VAL A 599 38.20 -43.26 -26.42
CA VAL A 599 38.30 -43.47 -24.96
C VAL A 599 38.99 -44.82 -24.68
N PRO A 600 39.67 -45.00 -23.54
CA PRO A 600 39.33 -46.18 -22.72
C PRO A 600 39.26 -45.91 -21.20
N ARG A 601 38.79 -46.92 -20.45
CA ARG A 601 38.57 -46.92 -18.99
C ARG A 601 39.75 -47.55 -18.22
N SER A 602 39.93 -47.17 -16.96
CA SER A 602 40.21 -48.10 -15.84
C SER A 602 39.77 -47.47 -14.50
N SER A 603 39.28 -48.13 -13.44
CA SER A 603 39.06 -49.55 -13.05
C SER A 603 40.08 -50.22 -12.10
N SER A 604 39.90 -50.01 -10.80
CA SER A 604 40.09 -50.98 -9.69
C SER A 604 39.34 -50.40 -8.45
N GLU A 605 38.59 -51.09 -7.58
CA GLU A 605 38.82 -52.37 -6.87
C GLU A 605 40.03 -52.27 -5.91
N HIS A 606 39.99 -52.67 -4.63
CA HIS A 606 39.06 -53.40 -3.75
C HIS A 606 39.11 -52.77 -2.33
N ALA A 607 38.48 -53.23 -1.23
CA ALA A 607 37.16 -53.82 -0.89
C ALA A 607 37.19 -54.15 0.64
N LEU A 608 36.03 -54.37 1.29
CA LEU A 608 35.88 -54.88 2.68
C LEU A 608 36.39 -53.91 3.80
N THR A 609 35.93 -53.92 5.07
CA THR A 609 34.95 -54.78 5.79
C THR A 609 34.16 -53.98 6.87
N LEU A 610 33.04 -54.56 7.33
CA LEU A 610 32.13 -54.11 8.41
C LEU A 610 32.63 -54.53 9.83
N PRO A 611 31.91 -54.28 10.97
CA PRO A 611 31.21 -53.07 11.49
C PRO A 611 31.31 -52.89 13.06
N ARG A 612 30.48 -51.96 13.63
CA ARG A 612 30.07 -51.83 15.08
C ARG A 612 31.15 -51.28 16.05
N LEU A 613 30.87 -50.58 17.15
CA LEU A 613 29.72 -50.58 18.11
C LEU A 613 29.32 -49.16 18.63
N LYS A 614 28.13 -49.08 19.26
CA LYS A 614 27.70 -48.06 20.26
C LYS A 614 27.97 -48.60 21.69
N PRO A 615 28.16 -47.75 22.72
CA PRO A 615 27.02 -47.37 23.59
C PRO A 615 27.04 -45.93 24.18
N ASP A 616 25.86 -45.50 24.64
CA ASP A 616 25.60 -44.32 25.49
C ASP A 616 25.61 -44.71 27.01
N PRO A 617 25.14 -43.90 28.01
CA PRO A 617 25.29 -42.45 28.32
C PRO A 617 25.76 -42.17 29.78
N ALA A 618 25.96 -40.89 30.18
CA ALA A 618 25.95 -40.46 31.60
C ALA A 618 25.60 -38.98 31.87
N LYS A 619 24.97 -38.73 33.03
CA LYS A 619 24.77 -37.49 33.84
C LYS A 619 24.97 -37.89 35.32
N PRO A 620 24.93 -37.04 36.38
CA PRO A 620 24.71 -35.57 36.51
C PRO A 620 25.96 -34.89 37.16
N ASP A 621 26.01 -33.72 37.83
CA ASP A 621 25.24 -33.17 38.98
C ASP A 621 25.62 -31.68 39.27
N ALA A 622 25.25 -31.11 40.43
CA ALA A 622 25.13 -29.65 40.68
C ALA A 622 25.84 -29.07 41.94
N SER A 623 25.62 -27.76 42.17
CA SER A 623 25.93 -26.97 43.40
C SER A 623 27.39 -26.47 43.56
N LYS A 624 27.74 -25.42 44.34
CA LYS A 624 26.97 -24.40 45.10
C LYS A 624 27.87 -23.19 45.49
N ALA A 625 27.22 -22.10 45.96
CA ALA A 625 27.73 -21.07 46.89
C ALA A 625 28.77 -19.99 46.47
N SER A 626 28.33 -18.73 46.66
CA SER A 626 29.03 -17.43 46.71
C SER A 626 29.71 -17.18 48.08
N PRO A 627 30.09 -15.94 48.50
CA PRO A 627 30.74 -14.78 47.85
C PRO A 627 31.92 -14.20 48.70
N LEU A 628 32.47 -13.02 48.37
CA LEU A 628 33.17 -12.14 49.35
C LEU A 628 33.09 -10.63 48.98
N HIS A 629 33.33 -9.73 49.95
CA HIS A 629 33.09 -8.28 49.89
C HIS A 629 34.36 -7.40 50.05
N SER A 630 34.37 -6.24 49.38
CA SER A 630 34.78 -4.89 49.88
C SER A 630 34.34 -3.84 48.84
N GLU A 631 33.74 -2.69 49.16
CA GLU A 631 34.28 -1.45 49.78
C GLU A 631 35.59 -0.93 49.14
N ARG A 632 35.77 0.36 48.78
CA ARG A 632 35.03 1.60 49.13
C ARG A 632 35.21 2.72 48.06
N ALA A 633 34.42 3.79 48.15
CA ALA A 633 34.51 5.04 47.34
C ALA A 633 35.31 6.14 48.10
N PRO A 634 35.40 7.44 47.68
CA PRO A 634 34.89 8.14 46.47
C PRO A 634 35.84 9.21 45.83
N ALA A 635 35.49 9.76 44.64
CA ALA A 635 35.83 11.15 44.23
C ALA A 635 35.09 11.63 42.95
N LYS A 636 34.99 12.96 42.78
CA LYS A 636 34.60 13.77 41.60
C LYS A 636 35.44 15.08 41.64
N PRO A 637 35.45 15.97 40.62
CA PRO A 637 35.03 15.88 39.21
C PRO A 637 36.15 16.30 38.21
N GLY A 638 35.90 16.26 36.89
CA GLY A 638 36.60 17.18 35.96
C GLY A 638 36.71 16.77 34.48
N ARG A 639 36.34 17.72 33.60
CA ARG A 639 36.73 17.89 32.18
C ARG A 639 36.60 16.72 31.18
N SER A 640 35.82 16.95 30.13
CA SER A 640 36.01 16.34 28.81
C SER A 640 37.31 16.85 28.14
N PRO A 641 37.91 16.05 27.26
CA PRO A 641 37.90 16.45 25.85
C PRO A 641 37.62 15.31 24.84
N SER A 642 37.71 15.68 23.57
CA SER A 642 37.35 14.99 22.33
C SER A 642 37.96 13.62 21.99
N SER A 643 37.17 12.85 21.23
CA SER A 643 37.54 12.03 20.04
C SER A 643 37.97 10.55 20.17
N SER A 644 37.71 9.84 19.06
CA SER A 644 38.16 8.49 18.63
C SER A 644 37.36 7.23 19.04
N SER A 645 37.01 6.46 18.00
CA SER A 645 36.79 5.00 17.90
C SER A 645 35.99 4.23 18.97
N LEU A 646 34.84 3.69 18.52
CA LEU A 646 34.28 2.41 18.99
C LEU A 646 33.98 1.51 17.77
N PRO A 647 34.11 0.17 17.89
CA PRO A 647 33.91 -0.77 16.77
C PRO A 647 32.43 -0.99 16.42
N PRO A 648 32.11 -1.52 15.22
CA PRO A 648 30.73 -1.66 14.75
C PRO A 648 29.91 -2.64 15.60
N ARG A 649 28.70 -2.22 15.98
CA ARG A 649 27.67 -3.13 16.51
C ARG A 649 26.98 -3.88 15.38
N LYS A 650 26.59 -5.12 15.65
CA LYS A 650 25.81 -5.97 14.73
C LYS A 650 24.50 -5.27 14.31
N PRO A 651 24.02 -5.46 13.08
CA PRO A 651 22.74 -4.90 12.66
C PRO A 651 21.59 -5.48 13.49
N HIS A 652 20.67 -4.61 13.94
CA HIS A 652 19.39 -5.05 14.47
C HIS A 652 18.51 -5.52 13.30
N LYS A 653 17.90 -6.70 13.42
CA LYS A 653 16.87 -7.14 12.48
C LYS A 653 15.67 -6.19 12.58
N GLN A 654 15.26 -5.62 11.45
CA GLN A 654 14.02 -4.86 11.30
C GLN A 654 12.97 -5.77 10.66
N ALA A 655 11.69 -5.51 10.93
CA ALA A 655 10.56 -6.26 10.38
C ALA A 655 9.56 -5.27 9.79
N GLU A 656 9.10 -5.57 8.58
CA GLU A 656 8.28 -4.69 7.72
C GLU A 656 7.07 -5.49 7.20
N PRO A 657 5.92 -4.87 6.87
CA PRO A 657 4.63 -5.56 6.76
C PRO A 657 4.16 -5.77 5.31
N SER A 658 3.03 -6.47 5.16
CA SER A 658 2.52 -6.98 3.89
C SER A 658 1.83 -5.94 3.00
N ASN A 659 1.95 -6.23 1.69
CA ASN A 659 1.37 -5.58 0.51
C ASN A 659 -0.19 -5.60 0.48
N ASN A 660 -0.84 -4.93 1.43
CA ASN A 660 -2.30 -5.03 1.66
C ASN A 660 -3.17 -4.27 0.63
N ASP A 661 -2.62 -3.38 -0.20
CA ASP A 661 -3.40 -2.63 -1.20
C ASP A 661 -4.03 -3.52 -2.27
N ALA A 662 -3.43 -4.68 -2.57
CA ALA A 662 -3.99 -5.67 -3.49
C ALA A 662 -5.16 -6.46 -2.90
N PHE A 663 -5.28 -6.52 -1.56
CA PHE A 663 -6.32 -7.29 -0.87
C PHE A 663 -7.68 -6.60 -0.95
N TRP A 664 -7.74 -5.30 -0.64
CA TRP A 664 -9.00 -4.55 -0.58
C TRP A 664 -9.74 -4.50 -1.92
N ALA A 665 -9.02 -4.34 -3.03
CA ALA A 665 -9.60 -4.38 -4.38
C ALA A 665 -10.25 -5.74 -4.74
N SER A 666 -9.85 -6.84 -4.09
CA SER A 666 -10.45 -8.17 -4.27
C SER A 666 -11.65 -8.40 -3.34
N VAL A 667 -11.62 -7.82 -2.13
CA VAL A 667 -12.70 -7.94 -1.14
C VAL A 667 -13.94 -7.16 -1.57
N GLU A 668 -13.79 -5.92 -2.06
CA GLU A 668 -14.93 -5.14 -2.60
C GLU A 668 -15.58 -5.85 -3.79
N ALA A 669 -14.78 -6.38 -4.72
CA ALA A 669 -15.27 -7.15 -5.88
C ALA A 669 -16.03 -8.44 -5.50
N SER A 670 -15.81 -8.96 -4.28
CA SER A 670 -16.48 -10.15 -3.76
C SER A 670 -17.79 -9.81 -3.02
N LEU A 671 -17.83 -8.69 -2.28
CA LEU A 671 -19.00 -8.25 -1.53
C LEU A 671 -20.15 -7.73 -2.41
N VAL A 672 -19.88 -7.36 -3.66
CA VAL A 672 -20.90 -6.86 -4.62
C VAL A 672 -21.75 -7.99 -5.25
N LYS A 673 -21.48 -9.27 -4.92
CA LYS A 673 -22.18 -10.44 -5.51
C LYS A 673 -23.41 -10.97 -4.77
N GLU A 674 -24.12 -10.14 -4.00
CA GLU A 674 -25.51 -10.43 -3.62
C GLU A 674 -26.50 -9.57 -4.42
N GLN A 675 -27.09 -10.13 -5.48
CA GLN A 675 -28.30 -9.56 -6.09
C GLN A 675 -29.55 -10.12 -5.39
N PRO A 676 -30.50 -9.27 -4.95
CA PRO A 676 -31.78 -9.74 -4.43
C PRO A 676 -32.62 -10.33 -5.57
N SER A 677 -32.98 -11.61 -5.46
CA SER A 677 -33.82 -12.30 -6.45
C SER A 677 -35.25 -11.73 -6.47
N ARG A 678 -35.61 -11.07 -7.58
CA ARG A 678 -36.99 -10.60 -7.82
C ARG A 678 -37.94 -11.80 -7.96
N THR A 679 -38.82 -12.01 -6.99
CA THR A 679 -39.99 -12.89 -7.13
C THR A 679 -41.27 -12.14 -6.77
N SER A 680 -42.15 -11.94 -7.76
CA SER A 680 -43.47 -11.34 -7.57
C SER A 680 -44.45 -12.34 -6.94
N PRO A 681 -45.42 -11.89 -6.11
CA PRO A 681 -46.34 -12.80 -5.41
C PRO A 681 -47.41 -13.41 -6.33
N GLY A 682 -47.51 -14.74 -6.31
CA GLY A 682 -48.65 -15.52 -6.81
C GLY A 682 -49.54 -16.03 -5.67
N PRO A 683 -50.84 -16.30 -5.89
CA PRO A 683 -51.82 -16.46 -4.81
C PRO A 683 -51.82 -17.82 -4.10
N VAL A 684 -52.47 -17.82 -2.93
CA VAL A 684 -52.50 -18.87 -1.90
C VAL A 684 -53.10 -20.21 -2.37
N HIS A 685 -52.51 -21.33 -1.92
CA HIS A 685 -52.98 -22.70 -2.12
C HIS A 685 -54.43 -22.96 -1.65
N ARG A 686 -55.06 -23.97 -2.28
CA ARG A 686 -56.15 -24.76 -1.66
C ARG A 686 -55.95 -26.25 -1.95
N LEU A 687 -56.00 -27.06 -0.87
CA LEU A 687 -56.15 -28.52 -0.87
C LEU A 687 -54.93 -29.29 -1.47
N THR A 688 -54.59 -30.52 -1.06
CA THR A 688 -55.18 -31.40 -0.02
C THR A 688 -54.06 -32.19 0.70
N SER A 689 -54.37 -32.79 1.85
CA SER A 689 -53.46 -33.65 2.62
C SER A 689 -53.47 -35.11 2.16
N SER A 690 -52.68 -35.96 2.83
CA SER A 690 -52.51 -37.43 2.63
C SER A 690 -51.56 -37.85 1.48
N SER A 691 -50.86 -38.99 1.53
CA SER A 691 -50.37 -39.81 2.66
C SER A 691 -49.33 -40.84 2.18
N LEU A 692 -48.49 -41.35 3.09
CA LEU A 692 -47.52 -42.46 2.87
C LEU A 692 -46.39 -42.14 1.85
N GLY A 693 -45.23 -42.80 1.88
CA GLY A 693 -44.66 -43.66 2.92
C GLY A 693 -43.50 -44.55 2.45
N ARG A 694 -42.40 -44.59 3.23
CA ARG A 694 -41.29 -45.58 3.21
C ARG A 694 -40.37 -45.71 1.97
N LYS A 695 -39.06 -45.75 2.28
CA LYS A 695 -37.93 -46.39 1.55
C LYS A 695 -37.61 -45.84 0.15
N ALA A 696 -36.41 -45.35 -0.20
CA ALA A 696 -35.00 -45.72 0.08
C ALA A 696 -34.35 -46.67 -0.96
N SER A 697 -33.11 -46.29 -1.32
CA SER A 697 -32.03 -47.04 -1.97
C SER A 697 -31.91 -47.07 -3.51
N ARG A 698 -30.65 -46.91 -3.93
CA ARG A 698 -29.94 -47.30 -5.18
C ARG A 698 -30.09 -46.51 -6.48
N GLN A 699 -28.96 -45.86 -6.81
CA GLN A 699 -28.20 -45.98 -8.09
C GLN A 699 -28.91 -45.60 -9.41
N ARG A 700 -28.43 -44.52 -10.01
CA ARG A 700 -27.17 -44.59 -10.75
C ARG A 700 -26.23 -43.47 -10.33
#